data_AF-A0A532TNS5-F1
#
_entry.id   AF-A0A532TNS5-F1
#
_cell.length_a   1.000
_cell.length_b   1.000
_cell.length_c   1.000
_cell.angle_alpha   90.00
_cell.angle_beta   90.00
_cell.angle_gamma   90.00
#
_symmetry.space_group_name_H-M   'P 1'
#
loop_
_entity.id
_entity.type
_entity.pdbx_description
1 polymer ?
#
loop_
_entity_poly.entity_id
_entity_poly.type
_entity_poly.pdbx_seq_one_letter_code
_entity_poly.pdbx_strand_id
1 'polypeptide(L)'
;MTSRKNEEGDSRPINLVLLAVSFIIFGVLGIVFITQMDLHPGWAWEDIRDVYPTQIYAFSTEDIDGNGVNEIIAYADIGGTDRPDRYPDFQYGGIYCLEGSSGTPLWIREYNGPVKKVFPIMDVDGDGVKDYFMSKGSVGTNWTRQNSHYEPEIIPNMYTNQLISGSNGTDLSILIGDGISFTNFYIHDLISLYDLPDLQEDLIVLEGEEYESPYEEETFWMYNFSISTYFINGTKSISINNTYKGHLNPDSKTPALELFEYTDQSHLLYFSYFTVFLYNLSSNGLLDQIYNITSAQQIQEYELIDDLTDDDISEILVITWDGNLTLYDGYDGGILLEFNIPPGVSDINLEEILSPEKDGICYFLLTARYWHSDDFDEIIMQVYKIEDLSEEVIWEVIKTGDDIEDRVYVLNEDIDGDSIGELIYNKVFVPFVSINEVRRYTILNFINGNELAILNTDVGSEGIITISDFDGDGKKDFAIFGDDRVVALSASKPRGLWLSSAFPLGLPLFIVLATLLVAGVIIIVLRGKRLKYRRQAVKEHKLTVAVNILAIALMTLTFLLFLILMNIFNNTLITGSNNTNIVIAFLIVTIIWYGTLPLTAALYNRFAPQFAYIFVKLRNLFFKFSKGYKNDILVLDMRGKDEIGLVNQLKRLVLPLLLSISVGFYAYDVLTSFFGYPVTFDVFGSTEFFGFMMGYMLCCVLPMILSFILFSFFISGNYLLDDAGIVYYRENKKYRQPGDIEPISIWAQSIVKGIAGLSALLTFGTFLGTVDFAGFFGEGDALMFMFGILIVVVMFGGIPFLTAFSYILFAGEVMELNAEENIQKLYNIMEKNGYDTKPRDITNIYPSGYKVSERETPKDTENPDTSLLE
;
A
#
# COMPACT_ATOMS: atom_id res chain seq x y z
N MET A 1 -13.57 -40.53 57.38
CA MET A 1 -12.63 -39.69 56.61
C MET A 1 -11.62 -40.59 55.90
N THR A 2 -12.00 -41.12 54.74
CA THR A 2 -11.06 -41.77 53.82
C THR A 2 -10.50 -40.67 52.93
N SER A 3 -9.28 -40.22 53.22
CA SER A 3 -8.56 -39.31 52.31
C SER A 3 -8.38 -40.03 50.99
N ARG A 4 -9.17 -39.66 49.97
CA ARG A 4 -8.73 -39.83 48.58
C ARG A 4 -7.40 -39.11 48.52
N LYS A 5 -6.30 -39.87 48.46
CA LYS A 5 -5.06 -39.36 47.89
C LYS A 5 -5.43 -39.02 46.45
N ASN A 6 -5.79 -37.76 46.22
CA ASN A 6 -5.84 -37.21 44.88
C ASN A 6 -4.45 -37.45 44.33
N GLU A 7 -4.32 -38.39 43.40
CA GLU A 7 -3.13 -38.45 42.56
C GLU A 7 -3.03 -37.04 41.95
N GLU A 8 -1.99 -36.28 42.34
CA GLU A 8 -1.73 -34.93 41.82
C GLU A 8 -1.71 -35.01 40.31
N GLY A 9 -2.87 -34.71 39.72
CA GLY A 9 -3.10 -34.84 38.30
C GLY A 9 -2.45 -33.68 37.58
N ASP A 10 -1.12 -33.66 37.50
CA ASP A 10 -0.29 -32.61 36.86
C ASP A 10 -0.90 -32.15 35.53
N SER A 11 -1.65 -31.05 35.55
CA SER A 11 -2.48 -30.49 34.47
C SER A 11 -1.65 -29.70 33.44
N ARG A 12 -0.39 -29.45 33.78
CA ARG A 12 0.63 -28.77 32.97
C ARG A 12 0.81 -29.28 31.52
N PRO A 13 0.58 -30.56 31.16
CA PRO A 13 0.82 -31.04 29.80
C PRO A 13 -0.13 -30.48 28.73
N ILE A 14 -1.40 -30.21 29.06
CA ILE A 14 -2.42 -29.80 28.07
C ILE A 14 -2.19 -28.35 27.64
N ASN A 15 -1.98 -27.45 28.60
CA ASN A 15 -1.69 -26.03 28.33
C ASN A 15 -0.43 -25.85 27.49
N LEU A 16 0.60 -26.65 27.77
CA LEU A 16 1.82 -26.64 26.98
C LEU A 16 1.58 -27.07 25.54
N VAL A 17 0.66 -28.01 25.28
CA VAL A 17 0.38 -28.47 23.92
C VAL A 17 -0.46 -27.48 23.15
N LEU A 18 -1.47 -26.85 23.76
CA LEU A 18 -2.22 -25.77 23.11
C LEU A 18 -1.30 -24.58 22.80
N LEU A 19 -0.47 -24.17 23.76
CA LEU A 19 0.58 -23.18 23.56
C LEU A 19 1.47 -23.53 22.36
N ALA A 20 1.89 -24.79 22.28
CA ALA A 20 2.77 -25.26 21.25
C ALA A 20 2.13 -25.29 19.86
N VAL A 21 0.84 -25.67 19.77
CA VAL A 21 0.08 -25.60 18.52
C VAL A 21 -0.06 -24.15 18.07
N SER A 22 -0.37 -23.22 18.98
CA SER A 22 -0.43 -21.79 18.66
C SER A 22 0.92 -21.27 18.17
N PHE A 23 2.02 -21.65 18.84
CA PHE A 23 3.37 -21.29 18.41
C PHE A 23 3.74 -21.84 17.03
N ILE A 24 3.31 -23.06 16.69
CA ILE A 24 3.54 -23.63 15.36
C ILE A 24 2.73 -22.89 14.31
N ILE A 25 1.42 -22.70 14.53
CA ILE A 25 0.56 -22.04 13.54
C ILE A 25 1.04 -20.61 13.28
N PHE A 26 1.34 -19.88 14.36
CA PHE A 26 1.86 -18.52 14.25
C PHE A 26 3.26 -18.47 13.63
N GLY A 27 4.15 -19.38 14.02
CA GLY A 27 5.47 -19.49 13.44
C GLY A 27 5.41 -19.80 11.93
N VAL A 28 4.56 -20.75 11.52
CA VAL A 28 4.37 -21.10 10.10
C VAL A 28 3.78 -19.91 9.33
N LEU A 29 2.64 -19.36 9.78
CA LEU A 29 1.97 -18.27 9.07
C LEU A 29 2.85 -17.02 8.99
N GLY A 30 3.50 -16.65 10.09
CA GLY A 30 4.39 -15.50 10.12
C GLY A 30 5.64 -15.71 9.26
N ILE A 31 6.23 -16.90 9.24
CA ILE A 31 7.37 -17.19 8.36
C ILE A 31 6.93 -17.15 6.90
N VAL A 32 5.86 -17.85 6.53
CA VAL A 32 5.32 -17.82 5.16
C VAL A 32 5.10 -16.37 4.74
N PHE A 33 4.47 -15.57 5.59
CA PHE A 33 4.22 -14.17 5.31
C PHE A 33 5.50 -13.37 5.03
N ILE A 34 6.44 -13.35 5.99
CA ILE A 34 7.61 -12.47 5.87
C ILE A 34 8.55 -12.97 4.77
N THR A 35 8.53 -14.26 4.44
CA THR A 35 9.38 -14.86 3.40
C THR A 35 8.78 -14.83 2.01
N GLN A 36 7.46 -14.68 1.87
CA GLN A 36 6.78 -14.62 0.57
C GLN A 36 6.54 -13.20 0.08
N MET A 37 6.80 -12.20 0.91
CA MET A 37 6.59 -10.82 0.55
C MET A 37 7.89 -10.14 0.28
N ASP A 38 7.97 -9.52 -0.89
CA ASP A 38 9.10 -8.74 -1.29
C ASP A 38 8.81 -7.27 -1.02
N LEU A 39 9.79 -6.61 -0.40
CA LEU A 39 9.84 -5.19 -0.21
C LEU A 39 10.85 -4.65 -1.22
N HIS A 40 10.41 -3.66 -1.99
CA HIS A 40 11.23 -3.01 -2.99
C HIS A 40 11.51 -1.57 -2.60
N PRO A 41 12.77 -1.11 -2.61
CA PRO A 41 13.09 0.29 -2.45
C PRO A 41 12.42 1.13 -3.53
N GLY A 42 11.84 2.25 -3.13
CA GLY A 42 11.06 3.13 -3.97
C GLY A 42 10.20 4.09 -3.18
N TRP A 43 9.46 4.92 -3.91
CA TRP A 43 8.45 5.83 -3.40
C TRP A 43 7.36 6.02 -4.46
N ALA A 44 6.20 6.50 -4.04
CA ALA A 44 5.08 6.80 -4.93
C ALA A 44 4.49 8.16 -4.56
N TRP A 45 4.26 9.00 -5.55
CA TRP A 45 3.60 10.28 -5.41
C TRP A 45 2.22 10.24 -6.08
N GLU A 46 1.17 10.42 -5.29
CA GLU A 46 -0.23 10.15 -5.68
C GLU A 46 -1.17 11.36 -5.44
N ASP A 47 -0.63 12.51 -5.05
CA ASP A 47 -1.42 13.66 -4.55
C ASP A 47 -2.31 14.32 -5.64
N ILE A 48 -2.07 14.05 -6.93
CA ILE A 48 -2.83 14.59 -8.07
C ILE A 48 -4.17 13.89 -8.27
N ARG A 49 -4.28 12.61 -7.87
CA ARG A 49 -5.34 11.69 -8.29
C ARG A 49 -6.77 12.22 -8.08
N ASP A 50 -6.97 12.96 -6.99
CA ASP A 50 -8.29 13.45 -6.60
C ASP A 50 -8.67 14.79 -7.24
N VAL A 51 -7.72 15.45 -7.90
CA VAL A 51 -7.89 16.82 -8.38
C VAL A 51 -8.05 16.88 -9.91
N TYR A 52 -7.46 15.95 -10.67
CA TYR A 52 -7.36 16.09 -12.12
C TYR A 52 -7.65 14.77 -12.91
N PRO A 53 -8.37 14.84 -14.05
CA PRO A 53 -8.40 13.75 -15.03
C PRO A 53 -7.11 13.79 -15.85
N THR A 54 -6.04 13.16 -15.37
CA THR A 54 -4.69 13.39 -15.92
C THR A 54 -4.15 12.29 -16.80
N GLN A 55 -3.29 12.72 -17.71
CA GLN A 55 -2.09 11.99 -18.09
C GLN A 55 -0.91 12.73 -17.47
N ILE A 56 -0.16 12.04 -16.61
CA ILE A 56 1.07 12.61 -16.05
C ILE A 56 2.20 12.26 -16.99
N TYR A 57 2.97 13.28 -17.37
CA TYR A 57 4.24 13.11 -18.04
C TYR A 57 5.35 13.47 -17.06
N ALA A 58 6.50 12.82 -17.18
CA ALA A 58 7.63 13.14 -16.34
C ALA A 58 8.97 13.02 -17.09
N PHE A 59 9.95 13.77 -16.62
CA PHE A 59 11.35 13.65 -17.03
C PHE A 59 12.28 13.97 -15.86
N SER A 60 13.51 13.46 -15.91
CA SER A 60 14.52 13.75 -14.89
C SER A 60 15.14 15.13 -15.11
N THR A 61 15.38 15.87 -14.03
CA THR A 61 16.12 17.13 -14.03
C THR A 61 17.31 17.05 -13.07
N GLU A 62 18.16 18.06 -13.03
CA GLU A 62 19.34 18.07 -12.15
C GLU A 62 18.98 18.22 -10.67
N ASP A 63 19.94 17.92 -9.80
CA ASP A 63 19.89 18.01 -8.33
C ASP A 63 19.64 19.45 -7.82
N ILE A 64 18.37 19.82 -7.62
CA ILE A 64 17.90 21.14 -7.19
C ILE A 64 18.14 21.36 -5.68
N ASP A 65 17.93 20.34 -4.85
CA ASP A 65 18.06 20.46 -3.39
C ASP A 65 19.49 20.16 -2.87
N GLY A 66 20.37 19.62 -3.72
CA GLY A 66 21.76 19.33 -3.44
C GLY A 66 21.99 18.00 -2.70
N ASN A 67 21.04 17.06 -2.75
CA ASN A 67 21.12 15.77 -2.07
C ASN A 67 21.92 14.71 -2.85
N GLY A 68 22.30 14.99 -4.10
CA GLY A 68 23.06 14.12 -5.00
C GLY A 68 22.20 13.21 -5.88
N VAL A 69 20.88 13.35 -5.85
CA VAL A 69 19.90 12.58 -6.62
C VAL A 69 19.10 13.56 -7.48
N ASN A 70 19.10 13.32 -8.79
CA ASN A 70 18.33 14.11 -9.75
C ASN A 70 16.82 14.11 -9.40
N GLU A 71 16.20 15.28 -9.47
CA GLU A 71 14.76 15.45 -9.30
C GLU A 71 13.98 14.99 -10.53
N ILE A 72 12.67 14.95 -10.34
CA ILE A 72 11.72 14.60 -11.39
C ILE A 72 10.77 15.78 -11.57
N ILE A 73 10.73 16.31 -12.80
CA ILE A 73 9.67 17.22 -13.21
C ILE A 73 8.52 16.39 -13.73
N ALA A 74 7.38 16.47 -13.04
CA ALA A 74 6.12 15.91 -13.50
C ALA A 74 5.20 17.05 -13.94
N TYR A 75 4.43 16.85 -15.01
CA TYR A 75 3.39 17.78 -15.40
C TYR A 75 2.11 17.05 -15.79
N ALA A 76 0.99 17.73 -15.52
CA ALA A 76 -0.35 17.22 -15.71
C ALA A 76 -0.96 17.79 -16.99
N ASP A 77 -1.10 16.94 -18.01
CA ASP A 77 -2.04 17.18 -19.10
C ASP A 77 -3.40 16.56 -18.75
N ILE A 78 -4.47 17.09 -19.33
CA ILE A 78 -5.80 16.51 -19.22
C ILE A 78 -6.00 15.53 -20.37
N GLY A 79 -6.10 14.25 -20.01
CA GLY A 79 -6.44 13.18 -20.93
C GLY A 79 -7.94 13.06 -21.17
N GLY A 80 -8.31 12.24 -22.14
CA GLY A 80 -9.70 11.83 -22.34
C GLY A 80 -10.21 10.99 -21.17
N THR A 81 -11.48 11.16 -20.81
CA THR A 81 -12.13 10.37 -19.75
C THR A 81 -13.50 9.86 -20.18
N ASP A 82 -13.85 8.65 -19.76
CA ASP A 82 -15.22 8.12 -19.89
C ASP A 82 -16.18 8.67 -18.83
N ARG A 83 -15.65 9.35 -17.82
CA ARG A 83 -16.41 9.81 -16.64
C ARG A 83 -16.17 11.29 -16.36
N PRO A 84 -16.58 12.20 -17.28
CA PRO A 84 -16.37 13.64 -17.12
C PRO A 84 -17.05 14.22 -15.87
N ASP A 85 -18.06 13.55 -15.34
CA ASP A 85 -18.77 13.91 -14.11
C ASP A 85 -17.91 13.78 -12.84
N ARG A 86 -16.88 12.93 -12.86
CA ARG A 86 -15.90 12.81 -11.77
C ARG A 86 -14.95 13.97 -11.68
N TYR A 87 -14.82 14.74 -12.76
CA TYR A 87 -13.82 15.78 -12.91
C TYR A 87 -14.48 17.11 -13.30
N PRO A 88 -15.26 17.71 -12.39
CA PRO A 88 -15.91 19.00 -12.66
C PRO A 88 -14.89 20.13 -12.87
N ASP A 89 -13.68 19.96 -12.34
CA ASP A 89 -12.58 20.92 -12.33
C ASP A 89 -11.51 20.57 -13.40
N PHE A 90 -11.92 20.10 -14.59
CA PHE A 90 -11.04 19.88 -15.75
C PHE A 90 -10.38 21.15 -16.30
N GLN A 91 -10.49 22.28 -15.61
CA GLN A 91 -9.86 23.54 -16.01
C GLN A 91 -8.52 23.76 -15.35
N TYR A 92 -7.96 22.75 -14.68
CA TYR A 92 -6.69 22.89 -13.99
C TYR A 92 -5.64 21.93 -14.55
N GLY A 93 -4.38 22.36 -14.48
CA GLY A 93 -3.18 21.56 -14.73
C GLY A 93 -2.09 22.00 -13.77
N GLY A 94 -0.90 21.39 -13.85
CA GLY A 94 0.18 21.74 -12.96
C GLY A 94 1.54 21.21 -13.40
N ILE A 95 2.58 21.83 -12.85
CA ILE A 95 3.96 21.35 -12.90
C ILE A 95 4.45 21.15 -11.47
N TYR A 96 5.14 20.05 -11.26
CA TYR A 96 5.55 19.56 -9.95
C TYR A 96 7.01 19.15 -10.03
N CYS A 97 7.83 19.71 -9.15
CA CYS A 97 9.19 19.24 -8.96
C CYS A 97 9.21 18.31 -7.76
N LEU A 98 9.46 17.03 -8.02
CA LEU A 98 9.49 15.98 -7.01
C LEU A 98 10.95 15.69 -6.65
N GLU A 99 11.23 15.67 -5.34
CA GLU A 99 12.52 15.22 -4.83
C GLU A 99 12.79 13.78 -5.30
N GLY A 100 13.87 13.55 -6.06
CA GLY A 100 14.18 12.24 -6.63
C GLY A 100 14.34 11.13 -5.60
N SER A 101 14.72 11.49 -4.36
CA SER A 101 14.97 10.54 -3.27
C SER A 101 13.71 10.05 -2.56
N SER A 102 12.63 10.85 -2.56
CA SER A 102 11.48 10.65 -1.68
C SER A 102 10.12 10.84 -2.35
N GLY A 103 10.08 11.47 -3.51
CA GLY A 103 8.86 11.89 -4.20
C GLY A 103 8.17 13.08 -3.55
N THR A 104 8.74 13.67 -2.50
CA THR A 104 8.10 14.85 -1.88
C THR A 104 8.23 16.07 -2.80
N PRO A 105 7.16 16.86 -2.98
CA PRO A 105 7.22 18.02 -3.85
C PRO A 105 8.11 19.10 -3.23
N LEU A 106 9.17 19.50 -3.93
CA LEU A 106 10.01 20.65 -3.59
C LEU A 106 9.26 21.96 -3.86
N TRP A 107 8.59 22.03 -5.00
CA TRP A 107 7.68 23.11 -5.37
C TRP A 107 6.55 22.60 -6.26
N ILE A 108 5.43 23.33 -6.24
CA ILE A 108 4.21 23.04 -7.01
C ILE A 108 3.74 24.32 -7.68
N ARG A 109 3.41 24.23 -8.97
CA ARG A 109 2.87 25.33 -9.75
C ARG A 109 1.60 24.91 -10.47
N GLU A 110 0.47 25.35 -9.96
CA GLU A 110 -0.86 25.08 -10.53
C GLU A 110 -1.27 26.13 -11.56
N TYR A 111 -2.01 25.67 -12.57
CA TYR A 111 -2.50 26.47 -13.68
C TYR A 111 -4.00 26.31 -13.90
N ASN A 112 -4.63 27.35 -14.45
CA ASN A 112 -6.02 27.35 -14.89
C ASN A 112 -6.18 26.83 -16.34
N GLY A 113 -5.50 25.74 -16.66
CA GLY A 113 -5.60 25.01 -17.91
C GLY A 113 -4.59 23.87 -17.95
N PRO A 114 -4.75 22.90 -18.86
CA PRO A 114 -3.83 21.78 -19.00
C PRO A 114 -2.44 22.27 -19.41
N VAL A 115 -1.42 21.67 -18.79
CA VAL A 115 -0.04 21.84 -19.22
C VAL A 115 0.22 20.82 -20.32
N LYS A 116 0.33 21.28 -21.57
CA LYS A 116 0.45 20.40 -22.74
C LYS A 116 1.86 19.86 -22.93
N LYS A 117 2.86 20.71 -22.72
CA LYS A 117 4.28 20.34 -22.83
C LYS A 117 5.11 21.20 -21.89
N VAL A 118 6.17 20.60 -21.37
CA VAL A 118 7.23 21.25 -20.60
C VAL A 118 8.56 20.81 -21.19
N PHE A 119 9.44 21.76 -21.47
CA PHE A 119 10.77 21.52 -22.04
C PHE A 119 11.83 22.06 -21.07
N PRO A 120 12.85 21.27 -20.72
CA PRO A 120 14.02 21.80 -20.04
C PRO A 120 14.75 22.77 -20.96
N ILE A 121 15.14 23.91 -20.41
CA ILE A 121 15.93 24.93 -21.10
C ILE A 121 17.16 25.28 -20.27
N MET A 122 18.02 26.14 -20.82
CA MET A 122 19.13 26.73 -20.09
C MET A 122 18.69 27.44 -18.79
N ASP A 123 19.61 27.60 -17.85
CA ASP A 123 19.44 28.49 -16.69
C ASP A 123 19.40 29.96 -17.16
N VAL A 124 18.21 30.56 -17.14
CA VAL A 124 17.93 31.91 -17.64
C VAL A 124 18.13 32.96 -16.54
N ASP A 125 17.84 32.61 -15.28
CA ASP A 125 17.92 33.54 -14.15
C ASP A 125 19.29 33.54 -13.43
N GLY A 126 20.16 32.59 -13.79
CA GLY A 126 21.54 32.48 -13.35
C GLY A 126 21.69 31.88 -11.94
N ASP A 127 20.70 31.12 -11.47
CA ASP A 127 20.72 30.50 -10.15
C ASP A 127 21.47 29.16 -10.09
N GLY A 128 21.91 28.66 -11.26
CA GLY A 128 22.61 27.40 -11.43
C GLY A 128 21.70 26.21 -11.68
N VAL A 129 20.39 26.42 -11.83
CA VAL A 129 19.38 25.40 -12.15
C VAL A 129 18.75 25.70 -13.51
N LYS A 130 18.55 24.68 -14.33
CA LYS A 130 17.85 24.69 -15.62
C LYS A 130 16.42 25.14 -15.41
N ASP A 131 16.03 26.12 -16.21
CA ASP A 131 14.66 26.58 -16.24
C ASP A 131 13.80 25.73 -17.18
N TYR A 132 12.52 26.05 -17.25
CA TYR A 132 11.57 25.32 -18.08
C TYR A 132 10.78 26.26 -18.98
N PHE A 133 10.62 25.86 -20.23
CA PHE A 133 9.60 26.40 -21.12
C PHE A 133 8.33 25.58 -20.96
N MET A 134 7.18 26.24 -20.77
CA MET A 134 5.89 25.58 -20.65
C MET A 134 4.92 26.09 -21.73
N SER A 135 4.19 25.15 -22.34
CA SER A 135 3.01 25.43 -23.16
C SER A 135 1.73 24.98 -22.44
N LYS A 136 0.87 25.95 -22.12
CA LYS A 136 -0.43 25.71 -21.45
C LYS A 136 -1.60 26.00 -22.39
N GLY A 137 -2.51 25.05 -22.57
CA GLY A 137 -3.72 25.24 -23.37
C GLY A 137 -4.80 26.03 -22.63
N SER A 138 -5.50 26.94 -23.32
CA SER A 138 -6.76 27.50 -22.79
C SER A 138 -7.90 26.53 -23.06
N VAL A 139 -8.70 26.23 -22.05
CA VAL A 139 -9.87 25.34 -22.17
C VAL A 139 -11.18 26.11 -22.24
N GLY A 140 -12.12 25.57 -23.01
CA GLY A 140 -13.52 25.94 -23.01
C GLY A 140 -14.22 25.55 -21.69
N THR A 141 -15.52 25.84 -21.62
CA THR A 141 -16.34 25.50 -20.43
C THR A 141 -16.99 24.12 -20.52
N ASN A 142 -16.78 23.39 -21.61
CA ASN A 142 -17.47 22.12 -21.87
C ASN A 142 -16.46 21.01 -22.16
N TRP A 143 -16.84 19.80 -21.77
CA TRP A 143 -16.29 18.57 -22.32
C TRP A 143 -16.84 18.37 -23.74
N THR A 144 -15.96 18.00 -24.66
CA THR A 144 -16.29 17.61 -26.02
C THR A 144 -16.08 16.11 -26.16
N ARG A 145 -17.03 15.42 -26.79
CA ARG A 145 -16.92 13.97 -26.99
C ARG A 145 -16.11 13.68 -28.25
N GLN A 146 -14.98 12.98 -28.11
CA GLN A 146 -14.14 12.49 -29.21
C GLN A 146 -13.97 10.97 -29.09
N ASN A 147 -14.19 10.21 -30.17
CA ASN A 147 -13.89 8.77 -30.26
C ASN A 147 -14.20 7.97 -28.96
N SER A 148 -15.48 7.96 -28.58
CA SER A 148 -16.07 7.40 -27.35
C SER A 148 -15.75 8.08 -26.01
N HIS A 149 -14.65 8.81 -25.88
CA HIS A 149 -14.22 9.48 -24.65
C HIS A 149 -14.62 10.97 -24.62
N TYR A 150 -14.53 11.60 -23.46
CA TYR A 150 -14.72 13.04 -23.29
C TYR A 150 -13.38 13.72 -23.05
N GLU A 151 -13.09 14.76 -23.81
CA GLU A 151 -11.89 15.60 -23.67
C GLU A 151 -12.28 17.06 -23.44
N PRO A 152 -11.48 17.84 -22.70
CA PRO A 152 -11.74 19.26 -22.57
C PRO A 152 -11.55 19.93 -23.93
N GLU A 153 -12.46 20.85 -24.30
CA GLU A 153 -12.31 21.63 -25.52
C GLU A 153 -11.09 22.57 -25.38
N ILE A 154 -9.94 22.21 -25.95
CA ILE A 154 -8.82 23.14 -26.08
C ILE A 154 -9.19 24.18 -27.13
N ILE A 155 -9.11 25.47 -26.76
CA ILE A 155 -9.43 26.54 -27.70
C ILE A 155 -8.25 26.69 -28.66
N PRO A 156 -8.47 26.52 -29.98
CA PRO A 156 -7.39 26.53 -30.97
C PRO A 156 -6.59 27.83 -30.92
N ASN A 157 -5.26 27.70 -31.00
CA ASN A 157 -4.34 28.85 -31.00
C ASN A 157 -4.54 29.79 -29.79
N MET A 158 -4.93 29.26 -28.62
CA MET A 158 -5.00 30.01 -27.36
C MET A 158 -4.08 29.40 -26.30
N TYR A 159 -2.82 29.20 -26.67
CA TYR A 159 -1.79 28.72 -25.75
C TYR A 159 -1.14 29.88 -25.00
N THR A 160 -0.85 29.65 -23.72
CA THR A 160 0.04 30.50 -22.94
C THR A 160 1.40 29.82 -22.89
N ASN A 161 2.35 30.40 -23.60
CA ASN A 161 3.74 29.95 -23.65
C ASN A 161 4.59 30.87 -22.77
N GLN A 162 5.31 30.30 -21.80
CA GLN A 162 6.06 31.07 -20.81
C GLN A 162 7.22 30.28 -20.21
N LEU A 163 8.14 31.00 -19.57
CA LEU A 163 9.30 30.44 -18.90
C LEU A 163 9.08 30.39 -17.38
N ILE A 164 9.63 29.36 -16.75
CA ILE A 164 9.44 29.05 -15.33
C ILE A 164 10.80 28.73 -14.73
N SER A 165 11.07 29.31 -13.56
CA SER A 165 12.30 29.10 -12.80
C SER A 165 12.38 27.65 -12.34
N GLY A 166 13.50 26.99 -12.60
CA GLY A 166 13.69 25.59 -12.25
C GLY A 166 13.80 25.34 -10.76
N SER A 167 14.37 26.30 -10.02
CA SER A 167 14.61 26.17 -8.58
C SER A 167 13.35 26.32 -7.72
N ASN A 168 12.32 27.00 -8.22
CA ASN A 168 11.18 27.40 -7.39
C ASN A 168 9.81 27.43 -8.11
N GLY A 169 9.76 27.15 -9.41
CA GLY A 169 8.52 27.08 -10.18
C GLY A 169 7.83 28.44 -10.40
N THR A 170 8.49 29.58 -10.15
CA THR A 170 7.91 30.91 -10.38
C THR A 170 8.08 31.35 -11.84
N ASP A 171 7.15 32.18 -12.34
CA ASP A 171 7.26 32.70 -13.71
C ASP A 171 8.48 33.61 -13.82
N LEU A 172 9.32 33.37 -14.82
CA LEU A 172 10.47 34.22 -15.09
C LEU A 172 10.03 35.51 -15.74
N SER A 173 10.14 36.60 -15.00
CA SER A 173 9.87 37.94 -15.50
C SER A 173 11.07 38.45 -16.28
N ILE A 174 11.15 38.13 -17.57
CA ILE A 174 12.21 38.71 -18.39
C ILE A 174 11.93 40.20 -18.54
N LEU A 175 12.81 41.00 -17.96
CA LEU A 175 12.75 42.46 -17.89
C LEU A 175 13.01 43.07 -19.28
N ILE A 176 12.07 42.95 -20.22
CA ILE A 176 12.14 43.69 -21.47
C ILE A 176 10.95 44.61 -21.59
N GLY A 177 11.25 45.90 -21.74
CA GLY A 177 10.26 46.94 -21.98
C GLY A 177 9.38 46.59 -23.19
N ASP A 178 8.08 46.79 -22.99
CA ASP A 178 6.99 46.76 -23.97
C ASP A 178 6.23 45.43 -24.16
N GLY A 179 6.54 44.37 -23.40
CA GLY A 179 5.63 43.20 -23.28
C GLY A 179 5.61 42.28 -24.50
N ILE A 180 6.77 41.80 -24.91
CA ILE A 180 6.90 40.80 -25.96
C ILE A 180 6.52 39.44 -25.39
N SER A 181 5.61 38.73 -26.07
CA SER A 181 5.13 37.39 -25.69
C SER A 181 5.50 36.38 -26.77
N PHE A 182 5.81 35.15 -26.36
CA PHE A 182 5.80 33.99 -27.26
C PHE A 182 4.47 33.91 -28.04
N THR A 183 4.44 33.18 -29.15
CA THR A 183 3.18 32.96 -29.88
C THR A 183 2.14 32.29 -28.99
N ASN A 184 0.89 32.40 -29.39
CA ASN A 184 -0.23 31.68 -28.79
C ASN A 184 -0.49 30.32 -29.47
N PHE A 185 0.46 29.84 -30.29
CA PHE A 185 0.40 28.55 -30.95
C PHE A 185 0.87 27.43 -30.02
N TYR A 186 0.47 26.21 -30.35
CA TYR A 186 0.97 25.04 -29.64
C TYR A 186 2.46 24.89 -29.92
N ILE A 187 3.26 24.69 -28.86
CA ILE A 187 4.67 24.33 -29.02
C ILE A 187 4.76 22.81 -28.97
N HIS A 188 5.03 22.23 -30.12
CA HIS A 188 5.12 20.78 -30.26
C HIS A 188 6.48 20.27 -29.78
N ASP A 189 7.53 20.99 -30.13
CA ASP A 189 8.91 20.65 -29.78
C ASP A 189 9.78 21.91 -29.61
N LEU A 190 10.87 21.80 -28.84
CA LEU A 190 11.76 22.90 -28.51
C LEU A 190 13.19 22.43 -28.25
N ILE A 191 14.13 23.11 -28.88
CA ILE A 191 15.57 23.02 -28.58
C ILE A 191 16.00 24.31 -27.87
N SER A 192 16.64 24.13 -26.71
CA SER A 192 17.37 25.20 -26.03
C SER A 192 18.82 25.20 -26.53
N LEU A 193 19.26 26.32 -27.08
CA LEU A 193 20.68 26.57 -27.34
C LEU A 193 21.35 27.08 -26.04
N TYR A 194 22.68 27.10 -26.00
CA TYR A 194 23.41 27.60 -24.83
C TYR A 194 23.21 29.12 -24.66
N ASP A 195 23.34 29.61 -23.42
CA ASP A 195 23.40 31.03 -23.05
C ASP A 195 24.65 31.67 -23.66
N LEU A 196 24.56 31.95 -24.96
CA LEU A 196 25.57 32.70 -25.65
C LEU A 196 25.42 34.14 -25.16
N PRO A 197 26.48 34.77 -24.59
CA PRO A 197 26.45 36.15 -24.12
C PRO A 197 26.37 37.18 -25.28
N ASP A 198 25.72 36.81 -26.38
CA ASP A 198 25.67 37.52 -27.64
C ASP A 198 24.23 37.92 -28.03
N LEU A 199 24.08 38.38 -29.27
CA LEU A 199 22.80 38.81 -29.84
C LEU A 199 22.20 37.68 -30.70
N GLN A 200 22.49 36.42 -30.38
CA GLN A 200 21.94 35.26 -31.09
C GLN A 200 20.67 34.76 -30.41
N GLU A 201 19.89 33.98 -31.15
CA GLU A 201 18.68 33.34 -30.67
C GLU A 201 18.99 32.18 -29.73
N ASP A 202 18.19 32.03 -28.67
CA ASP A 202 18.44 31.10 -27.58
C ASP A 202 17.56 29.85 -27.68
N LEU A 203 16.41 29.95 -28.35
CA LEU A 203 15.43 28.87 -28.46
C LEU A 203 15.06 28.64 -29.93
N ILE A 204 15.02 27.38 -30.34
CA ILE A 204 14.45 26.94 -31.62
C ILE A 204 13.18 26.17 -31.32
N VAL A 205 12.07 26.60 -31.89
CA VAL A 205 10.73 26.18 -31.49
C VAL A 205 9.97 25.67 -32.71
N LEU A 206 9.37 24.49 -32.58
CA LEU A 206 8.44 23.94 -33.56
C LEU A 206 7.00 24.30 -33.18
N GLU A 207 6.48 25.32 -33.85
CA GLU A 207 5.15 25.87 -33.58
C GLU A 207 4.11 25.20 -34.47
N GLY A 208 3.03 24.69 -33.88
CA GLY A 208 1.86 24.19 -34.59
C GLY A 208 0.71 25.21 -34.55
N GLU A 209 0.41 25.85 -35.68
CA GLU A 209 -0.82 26.63 -35.85
C GLU A 209 -1.95 25.66 -36.22
N GLU A 210 -2.88 25.50 -35.30
CA GLU A 210 -4.04 24.64 -35.50
C GLU A 210 -5.01 25.29 -36.51
N TYR A 211 -5.54 24.50 -37.44
CA TYR A 211 -6.54 24.97 -38.39
C TYR A 211 -7.63 23.92 -38.63
N GLU A 212 -8.84 24.42 -38.88
CA GLU A 212 -10.01 23.59 -39.13
C GLU A 212 -9.86 22.84 -40.48
N SER A 213 -10.03 21.52 -40.44
CA SER A 213 -10.01 20.71 -41.66
C SER A 213 -11.13 21.16 -42.60
N PRO A 214 -10.84 21.38 -43.90
CA PRO A 214 -11.90 21.64 -44.88
C PRO A 214 -12.77 20.39 -45.13
N TYR A 215 -12.37 19.22 -44.63
CA TYR A 215 -13.12 17.98 -44.74
C TYR A 215 -13.89 17.74 -43.44
N GLU A 216 -15.19 18.06 -43.44
CA GLU A 216 -16.10 17.98 -42.26
C GLU A 216 -16.21 16.58 -41.63
N GLU A 217 -15.74 15.52 -42.30
CA GLU A 217 -15.82 14.13 -41.82
C GLU A 217 -14.58 13.67 -41.05
N GLU A 218 -13.47 14.41 -41.11
CA GLU A 218 -12.24 14.08 -40.39
C GLU A 218 -12.15 14.92 -39.11
N THR A 219 -12.43 14.32 -37.96
CA THR A 219 -12.34 14.94 -36.64
C THR A 219 -10.90 15.17 -36.16
N PHE A 220 -9.91 15.06 -37.03
CA PHE A 220 -8.51 15.15 -36.66
C PHE A 220 -8.02 16.60 -36.70
N TRP A 221 -7.31 17.00 -35.65
CA TRP A 221 -6.62 18.28 -35.58
C TRP A 221 -5.52 18.35 -36.65
N MET A 222 -5.58 19.36 -37.51
CA MET A 222 -4.52 19.63 -38.48
C MET A 222 -3.71 20.85 -38.06
N TYR A 223 -2.40 20.75 -38.22
CA TYR A 223 -1.46 21.80 -37.85
C TYR A 223 -0.67 22.27 -39.07
N ASN A 224 -0.47 23.58 -39.17
CA ASN A 224 0.60 24.16 -39.97
C ASN A 224 1.82 24.28 -39.04
N PHE A 225 2.84 23.45 -39.27
CA PHE A 225 4.07 23.55 -38.49
C PHE A 225 5.00 24.62 -39.07
N SER A 226 5.60 25.43 -38.19
CA SER A 226 6.66 26.40 -38.51
C SER A 226 7.81 26.30 -37.52
N ILE A 227 9.04 26.32 -38.02
CA ILE A 227 10.24 26.44 -37.18
C ILE A 227 10.50 27.92 -36.96
N SER A 228 10.60 28.31 -35.69
CA SER A 228 10.78 29.69 -35.27
C SER A 228 11.93 29.79 -34.28
N THR A 229 12.73 30.84 -34.40
CA THR A 229 13.77 31.13 -33.42
C THR A 229 13.35 32.27 -32.51
N TYR A 230 13.68 32.16 -31.24
CA TYR A 230 13.37 33.12 -30.20
C TYR A 230 14.61 33.50 -29.44
N PHE A 231 14.75 34.80 -29.18
CA PHE A 231 15.57 35.25 -28.05
C PHE A 231 14.89 34.81 -26.75
N ILE A 232 15.66 34.61 -25.69
CA ILE A 232 15.14 34.14 -24.41
C ILE A 232 14.02 35.04 -23.89
N ASN A 233 14.10 36.32 -24.22
CA ASN A 233 13.09 37.33 -23.92
C ASN A 233 11.74 37.21 -24.65
N GLY A 234 11.54 36.14 -25.43
CA GLY A 234 10.32 35.87 -26.18
C GLY A 234 10.21 36.63 -27.51
N THR A 235 11.21 37.43 -27.89
CA THR A 235 11.22 38.08 -29.21
C THR A 235 11.50 37.05 -30.28
N LYS A 236 10.50 36.84 -31.15
CA LYS A 236 10.64 36.03 -32.36
C LYS A 236 11.61 36.72 -33.32
N SER A 237 12.70 36.03 -33.69
CA SER A 237 13.69 36.55 -34.63
C SER A 237 13.34 36.15 -36.06
N ILE A 238 13.29 34.84 -36.32
CA ILE A 238 13.14 34.28 -37.67
C ILE A 238 12.06 33.19 -37.63
N SER A 239 11.36 33.02 -38.74
CA SER A 239 10.32 32.01 -38.93
C SER A 239 10.50 31.41 -40.30
N ILE A 240 10.82 30.13 -40.37
CA ILE A 240 10.80 29.37 -41.62
C ILE A 240 9.34 29.02 -41.89
N ASN A 241 8.62 29.99 -42.47
CA ASN A 241 7.21 29.82 -42.84
C ASN A 241 7.13 28.99 -44.13
N ASN A 242 6.81 27.69 -44.01
CA ASN A 242 6.23 26.78 -45.02
C ASN A 242 6.61 25.31 -44.74
N THR A 243 6.66 24.87 -43.49
CA THR A 243 7.30 23.56 -43.20
C THR A 243 6.39 22.39 -43.54
N TYR A 244 5.15 22.34 -43.07
CA TYR A 244 4.29 21.19 -43.36
C TYR A 244 2.82 21.37 -42.93
N LYS A 245 1.91 20.61 -43.56
CA LYS A 245 0.52 20.42 -43.14
C LYS A 245 0.28 18.95 -42.86
N GLY A 246 -0.12 18.62 -41.63
CA GLY A 246 -0.59 17.26 -41.35
C GLY A 246 -1.25 17.14 -40.00
N HIS A 247 -1.67 15.92 -39.72
CA HIS A 247 -2.27 15.53 -38.46
C HIS A 247 -1.20 15.47 -37.39
N LEU A 248 -1.53 15.82 -36.15
CA LEU A 248 -0.69 15.45 -35.02
C LEU A 248 -1.09 14.02 -34.63
N ASN A 249 -0.23 13.04 -34.91
CA ASN A 249 -0.39 11.75 -34.25
C ASN A 249 0.29 11.86 -32.88
N PRO A 250 -0.44 11.81 -31.75
CA PRO A 250 0.17 11.83 -30.42
C PRO A 250 1.17 10.69 -30.21
N ASP A 251 1.03 9.60 -30.97
CA ASP A 251 1.89 8.41 -30.94
C ASP A 251 3.05 8.48 -31.95
N SER A 252 3.32 9.63 -32.57
CA SER A 252 4.48 9.84 -33.45
C SER A 252 5.43 10.86 -32.86
N LYS A 253 6.74 10.58 -32.87
CA LYS A 253 7.79 11.56 -32.63
C LYS A 253 7.89 12.60 -33.75
N THR A 254 7.18 12.46 -34.88
CA THR A 254 7.25 13.44 -35.98
C THR A 254 6.01 14.33 -36.10
N PRO A 255 6.19 15.64 -36.34
CA PRO A 255 7.45 16.30 -36.67
C PRO A 255 8.27 16.67 -35.42
N ALA A 256 9.60 16.61 -35.48
CA ALA A 256 10.46 16.94 -34.34
C ALA A 256 11.74 17.69 -34.75
N LEU A 257 12.39 18.25 -33.75
CA LEU A 257 13.67 18.93 -33.82
C LEU A 257 14.69 18.19 -32.97
N GLU A 258 15.87 17.91 -33.53
CA GLU A 258 17.01 17.38 -32.79
C GLU A 258 18.24 18.27 -32.95
N LEU A 259 19.03 18.35 -31.89
CA LEU A 259 20.42 18.82 -31.99
C LEU A 259 21.28 17.66 -32.51
N PHE A 260 22.00 17.92 -33.58
CA PHE A 260 22.81 16.91 -34.26
C PHE A 260 24.25 17.39 -34.36
N GLU A 261 25.19 16.66 -33.77
CA GLU A 261 26.62 16.98 -33.86
C GLU A 261 27.15 16.53 -35.23
N TYR A 262 27.59 17.50 -36.04
CA TYR A 262 28.08 17.26 -37.37
C TYR A 262 29.40 18.01 -37.57
N THR A 263 30.50 17.28 -37.72
CA THR A 263 31.86 17.82 -37.91
C THR A 263 32.31 18.78 -36.79
N ASP A 264 32.15 18.37 -35.53
CA ASP A 264 32.44 19.16 -34.31
C ASP A 264 31.60 20.45 -34.15
N GLN A 265 30.44 20.51 -34.80
CA GLN A 265 29.52 21.64 -34.71
C GLN A 265 28.08 21.15 -34.56
N SER A 266 27.32 21.76 -33.66
CA SER A 266 25.90 21.49 -33.51
C SER A 266 25.12 22.02 -34.72
N HIS A 267 24.26 21.16 -35.25
CA HIS A 267 23.35 21.42 -36.36
C HIS A 267 21.92 21.14 -35.90
N LEU A 268 20.95 21.59 -36.70
CA LEU A 268 19.54 21.33 -36.46
C LEU A 268 19.06 20.26 -37.43
N LEU A 269 18.64 19.12 -36.89
CA LEU A 269 17.94 18.11 -37.64
C LEU A 269 16.43 18.34 -37.47
N TYR A 270 15.71 18.46 -38.58
CA TYR A 270 14.27 18.62 -38.59
C TYR A 270 13.63 17.43 -39.29
N PHE A 271 12.84 16.67 -38.53
CA PHE A 271 12.03 15.58 -39.05
C PHE A 271 10.65 16.13 -39.41
N SER A 272 10.40 16.29 -40.71
CA SER A 272 9.03 16.42 -41.21
C SER A 272 8.43 15.06 -41.50
N TYR A 273 7.15 15.01 -41.83
CA TYR A 273 6.47 13.75 -42.20
C TYR A 273 7.06 13.03 -43.40
N PHE A 274 7.81 13.68 -44.29
CA PHE A 274 8.34 12.99 -45.49
C PHE A 274 9.81 13.25 -45.71
N THR A 275 10.42 14.14 -44.93
CA THR A 275 11.75 14.63 -45.22
C THR A 275 12.47 14.97 -43.93
N VAL A 276 13.70 14.48 -43.82
CA VAL A 276 14.65 14.87 -42.79
C VAL A 276 15.53 15.98 -43.37
N PHE A 277 15.66 17.09 -42.68
CA PHE A 277 16.48 18.23 -43.10
C PHE A 277 17.60 18.45 -42.10
N LEU A 278 18.83 18.61 -42.59
CA LEU A 278 19.95 19.06 -41.77
C LEU A 278 20.24 20.53 -42.08
N TYR A 279 20.11 21.40 -41.08
CA TYR A 279 20.35 22.83 -41.19
C TYR A 279 21.62 23.23 -40.42
N ASN A 280 22.39 24.14 -41.01
CA ASN A 280 23.55 24.74 -40.35
C ASN A 280 23.10 25.84 -39.37
N LEU A 281 23.22 25.58 -38.06
CA LEU A 281 22.90 26.54 -37.00
C LEU A 281 23.78 27.79 -37.04
N SER A 282 25.02 27.69 -37.56
CA SER A 282 25.93 28.83 -37.70
C SER A 282 25.59 29.74 -38.89
N SER A 283 24.64 29.35 -39.75
CA SER A 283 24.20 30.18 -40.87
C SER A 283 23.25 31.28 -40.40
N ASN A 284 23.33 32.46 -41.01
CA ASN A 284 22.41 33.55 -40.69
C ASN A 284 20.97 33.14 -41.02
N GLY A 285 20.20 32.85 -39.99
CA GLY A 285 18.76 32.60 -40.06
C GLY A 285 18.32 31.18 -40.36
N LEU A 286 19.15 30.18 -40.05
CA LEU A 286 18.83 28.76 -40.29
C LEU A 286 18.49 28.46 -41.77
N LEU A 287 19.03 29.26 -42.70
CA LEU A 287 18.67 29.19 -44.12
C LEU A 287 19.55 28.22 -44.92
N ASP A 288 20.74 27.89 -44.42
CA ASP A 288 21.67 27.02 -45.13
C ASP A 288 21.40 25.56 -44.77
N GLN A 289 20.55 24.92 -45.58
CA GLN A 289 20.36 23.47 -45.58
C GLN A 289 21.63 22.78 -46.12
N ILE A 290 22.15 21.80 -45.38
CA ILE A 290 23.31 20.98 -45.79
C ILE A 290 22.86 19.90 -46.76
N TYR A 291 21.97 19.02 -46.30
CA TYR A 291 21.32 18.01 -47.11
C TYR A 291 19.87 17.81 -46.66
N ASN A 292 19.10 17.07 -47.47
CA ASN A 292 17.82 16.54 -47.06
C ASN A 292 17.63 15.11 -47.55
N ILE A 293 16.93 14.32 -46.74
CA ILE A 293 16.57 12.94 -47.03
C ILE A 293 15.07 12.91 -47.26
N THR A 294 14.61 12.61 -48.47
CA THR A 294 13.17 12.50 -48.77
C THR A 294 12.75 11.04 -48.81
N SER A 295 11.84 10.68 -47.91
CA SER A 295 11.17 9.39 -47.92
C SER A 295 10.01 9.36 -48.91
N ALA A 296 9.79 8.21 -49.55
CA ALA A 296 8.64 8.00 -50.42
C ALA A 296 7.32 7.89 -49.66
N GLN A 297 7.38 7.56 -48.36
CA GLN A 297 6.25 7.39 -47.47
C GLN A 297 6.37 8.32 -46.27
N GLN A 298 5.28 8.44 -45.51
CA GLN A 298 5.31 9.20 -44.29
C GLN A 298 6.28 8.55 -43.30
N ILE A 299 7.22 9.33 -42.76
CA ILE A 299 8.03 9.01 -41.60
C ILE A 299 7.07 8.97 -40.40
N GLN A 300 7.17 7.90 -39.63
CA GLN A 300 6.38 7.68 -38.43
C GLN A 300 7.22 7.88 -37.18
N GLU A 301 8.40 7.27 -37.16
CA GLU A 301 9.34 7.33 -36.05
C GLU A 301 10.76 7.49 -36.56
N TYR A 302 11.64 7.98 -35.69
CA TYR A 302 13.08 8.05 -35.93
C TYR A 302 13.85 7.81 -34.64
N GLU A 303 15.12 7.47 -34.80
CA GLU A 303 16.10 7.42 -33.73
C GLU A 303 17.47 7.82 -34.29
N LEU A 304 18.23 8.59 -33.51
CA LEU A 304 19.65 8.80 -33.77
C LEU A 304 20.40 7.65 -33.10
N ILE A 305 21.22 6.94 -33.87
CA ILE A 305 21.98 5.81 -33.34
C ILE A 305 23.49 6.09 -33.41
N ASP A 306 24.26 5.35 -32.62
CA ASP A 306 25.73 5.42 -32.62
C ASP A 306 26.33 5.29 -34.03
N ASP A 307 27.49 5.91 -34.23
CA ASP A 307 28.25 5.88 -35.48
C ASP A 307 28.61 4.45 -35.89
N LEU A 308 28.13 4.02 -37.06
CA LEU A 308 28.38 2.70 -37.63
C LEU A 308 29.40 2.73 -38.79
N THR A 309 29.83 3.92 -39.22
CA THR A 309 30.73 4.12 -40.36
C THR A 309 32.14 4.61 -40.00
N ASP A 310 32.41 4.83 -38.70
CA ASP A 310 33.72 5.26 -38.14
C ASP A 310 34.12 6.65 -38.66
N ASP A 311 33.14 7.56 -38.79
CA ASP A 311 33.33 8.96 -39.18
C ASP A 311 33.03 9.98 -38.06
N ASP A 312 32.78 9.46 -36.85
CA ASP A 312 32.41 10.16 -35.61
C ASP A 312 31.05 10.91 -35.70
N ILE A 313 30.14 10.49 -36.59
CA ILE A 313 28.80 11.09 -36.75
C ILE A 313 27.71 10.03 -36.53
N SER A 314 26.73 10.34 -35.69
CA SER A 314 25.58 9.47 -35.44
C SER A 314 24.76 9.23 -36.70
N GLU A 315 24.26 8.01 -36.86
CA GLU A 315 23.43 7.65 -38.00
C GLU A 315 21.95 7.93 -37.73
N ILE A 316 21.14 8.02 -38.79
CA ILE A 316 19.72 8.37 -38.69
C ILE A 316 18.88 7.15 -39.08
N LEU A 317 18.25 6.52 -38.08
CA LEU A 317 17.32 5.43 -38.30
C LEU A 317 15.90 5.96 -38.45
N VAL A 318 15.26 5.65 -39.57
CA VAL A 318 13.91 6.14 -39.88
C VAL A 318 13.00 4.97 -40.21
N ILE A 319 11.79 5.01 -39.69
CA ILE A 319 10.73 4.07 -40.06
C ILE A 319 9.49 4.78 -40.60
N THR A 320 8.96 4.25 -41.69
CA THR A 320 7.80 4.81 -42.39
C THR A 320 6.52 4.04 -42.09
N TRP A 321 5.37 4.65 -42.37
CA TRP A 321 4.02 4.09 -42.16
C TRP A 321 3.75 2.77 -42.91
N ASP A 322 4.48 2.45 -43.97
CA ASP A 322 4.39 1.16 -44.66
C ASP A 322 5.26 0.07 -44.03
N GLY A 323 5.98 0.38 -42.94
CA GLY A 323 6.88 -0.52 -42.24
C GLY A 323 8.25 -0.66 -42.90
N ASN A 324 8.68 0.31 -43.71
CA ASN A 324 10.05 0.31 -44.23
C ASN A 324 10.98 1.02 -43.25
N LEU A 325 12.04 0.33 -42.83
CA LEU A 325 13.05 0.86 -41.93
C LEU A 325 14.32 1.11 -42.75
N THR A 326 14.78 2.36 -42.72
CA THR A 326 15.93 2.83 -43.49
C THR A 326 16.92 3.51 -42.57
N LEU A 327 18.16 3.01 -42.58
CA LEU A 327 19.30 3.62 -41.92
C LEU A 327 20.00 4.54 -42.91
N TYR A 328 20.08 5.82 -42.56
CA TYR A 328 20.78 6.83 -43.32
C TYR A 328 22.09 7.21 -42.65
N ASP A 329 23.09 7.44 -43.49
CA ASP A 329 24.39 8.00 -43.16
C ASP A 329 24.20 9.44 -42.62
N GLY A 330 24.63 9.68 -41.38
CA GLY A 330 24.54 10.98 -40.73
C GLY A 330 25.35 12.08 -41.44
N TYR A 331 26.42 11.70 -42.16
CA TYR A 331 27.29 12.62 -42.85
C TYR A 331 26.70 13.17 -44.15
N ASP A 332 26.13 12.31 -45.00
CA ASP A 332 25.63 12.74 -46.32
C ASP A 332 24.17 12.41 -46.62
N GLY A 333 23.48 11.73 -45.71
CA GLY A 333 22.10 11.27 -45.86
C GLY A 333 21.94 10.11 -46.85
N GLY A 334 23.03 9.47 -47.25
CA GLY A 334 23.04 8.26 -48.07
C GLY A 334 22.40 7.08 -47.35
N ILE A 335 21.78 6.16 -48.09
CA ILE A 335 21.19 4.96 -47.49
C ILE A 335 22.31 3.96 -47.19
N LEU A 336 22.48 3.58 -45.92
CA LEU A 336 23.42 2.55 -45.48
C LEU A 336 22.77 1.16 -45.49
N LEU A 337 21.55 1.06 -44.96
CA LEU A 337 20.80 -0.19 -44.82
C LEU A 337 19.30 0.08 -44.98
N GLU A 338 18.58 -0.85 -45.60
CA GLU A 338 17.12 -0.78 -45.78
C GLU A 338 16.52 -2.17 -45.63
N PHE A 339 15.54 -2.33 -44.74
CA PHE A 339 14.80 -3.57 -44.57
C PHE A 339 13.35 -3.30 -44.15
N ASN A 340 12.48 -4.26 -44.44
CA ASN A 340 11.04 -4.11 -44.20
C ASN A 340 10.63 -4.93 -42.98
N ILE A 341 9.83 -4.32 -42.12
CA ILE A 341 9.02 -5.04 -41.13
C ILE A 341 7.67 -5.43 -41.76
N PRO A 342 6.88 -6.32 -41.15
CA PRO A 342 5.56 -6.65 -41.67
C PRO A 342 4.71 -5.39 -41.95
N PRO A 343 3.95 -5.34 -43.05
CA PRO A 343 3.15 -4.16 -43.39
C PRO A 343 1.88 -4.06 -42.51
N GLY A 344 1.31 -2.85 -42.42
CA GLY A 344 0.03 -2.61 -41.72
C GLY A 344 0.17 -2.20 -40.26
N VAL A 345 1.24 -1.48 -39.95
CA VAL A 345 1.53 -0.97 -38.60
C VAL A 345 0.77 0.33 -38.35
N SER A 346 0.14 0.45 -37.19
CA SER A 346 -0.56 1.67 -36.76
C SER A 346 0.30 2.53 -35.85
N ASP A 347 0.94 1.90 -34.85
CA ASP A 347 1.69 2.58 -33.80
C ASP A 347 3.09 1.96 -33.76
N ILE A 348 4.11 2.80 -33.85
CA ILE A 348 5.51 2.38 -33.85
C ILE A 348 6.21 3.17 -32.76
N ASN A 349 7.08 2.51 -32.02
CA ASN A 349 8.08 3.16 -31.18
C ASN A 349 9.45 2.57 -31.51
N LEU A 350 10.43 3.46 -31.59
CA LEU A 350 11.82 3.15 -31.88
C LEU A 350 12.69 3.79 -30.80
N GLU A 351 13.50 2.98 -30.12
CA GLU A 351 14.39 3.43 -29.04
C GLU A 351 15.74 2.72 -29.17
N GLU A 352 16.83 3.49 -29.19
CA GLU A 352 18.18 2.93 -29.11
C GLU A 352 18.41 2.35 -27.71
N ILE A 353 19.04 1.17 -27.68
CA ILE A 353 19.49 0.52 -26.45
C ILE A 353 20.97 0.83 -26.28
N LEU A 354 21.31 1.41 -25.13
CA LEU A 354 22.70 1.70 -24.74
C LEU A 354 23.62 0.53 -25.06
N SER A 355 24.70 0.82 -25.80
CA SER A 355 25.70 -0.16 -26.20
C SER A 355 27.11 0.44 -26.11
N PRO A 356 28.18 -0.37 -26.16
CA PRO A 356 29.53 0.16 -26.15
C PRO A 356 29.85 0.89 -27.46
N GLU A 357 30.04 2.21 -27.43
CA GLU A 357 30.31 3.13 -28.58
C GLU A 357 31.39 2.69 -29.60
N LYS A 358 32.16 1.61 -29.39
CA LYS A 358 33.37 1.27 -30.17
C LYS A 358 33.43 -0.13 -30.74
N ASP A 359 32.35 -0.91 -30.67
CA ASP A 359 32.33 -2.25 -31.25
C ASP A 359 31.70 -2.30 -32.64
N GLY A 360 31.12 -1.19 -33.12
CA GLY A 360 30.42 -1.12 -34.40
C GLY A 360 29.10 -1.90 -34.39
N ILE A 361 28.53 -2.10 -33.19
CA ILE A 361 27.28 -2.78 -32.96
C ILE A 361 26.30 -1.77 -32.36
N CYS A 362 25.12 -1.65 -32.97
CA CYS A 362 24.01 -0.91 -32.41
C CYS A 362 22.87 -1.88 -32.09
N TYR A 363 22.18 -1.65 -30.97
CA TYR A 363 20.95 -2.34 -30.62
C TYR A 363 19.81 -1.33 -30.55
N PHE A 364 18.66 -1.68 -31.09
CA PHE A 364 17.46 -0.86 -30.94
C PHE A 364 16.22 -1.71 -30.72
N LEU A 365 15.31 -1.18 -29.92
CA LEU A 365 13.99 -1.74 -29.67
C LEU A 365 13.01 -1.17 -30.69
N LEU A 366 12.33 -2.06 -31.40
CA LEU A 366 11.17 -1.75 -32.22
C LEU A 366 9.92 -2.31 -31.54
N THR A 367 8.97 -1.45 -31.22
CA THR A 367 7.62 -1.85 -30.83
C THR A 367 6.65 -1.43 -31.93
N ALA A 368 5.88 -2.37 -32.47
CA ALA A 368 4.97 -2.16 -33.59
C ALA A 368 3.60 -2.78 -33.28
N ARG A 369 2.53 -1.98 -33.33
CA ARG A 369 1.13 -2.43 -33.21
C ARG A 369 0.48 -2.53 -34.58
N TYR A 370 -0.22 -3.62 -34.84
CA TYR A 370 -0.87 -3.94 -36.11
C TYR A 370 -2.38 -4.03 -35.93
N TRP A 371 -3.12 -3.30 -36.76
CA TRP A 371 -4.58 -3.37 -36.79
C TRP A 371 -5.04 -4.33 -37.87
N HIS A 372 -5.58 -5.49 -37.48
CA HIS A 372 -6.24 -6.38 -38.43
C HIS A 372 -7.70 -5.98 -38.60
N SER A 373 -8.21 -6.05 -39.83
CA SER A 373 -9.48 -5.43 -40.27
C SER A 373 -10.76 -5.84 -39.54
N ASP A 374 -10.74 -6.80 -38.60
CA ASP A 374 -11.94 -7.33 -37.93
C ASP A 374 -11.64 -7.93 -36.53
N ASP A 375 -11.17 -7.15 -35.54
CA ASP A 375 -11.18 -7.47 -34.07
C ASP A 375 -9.91 -8.03 -33.40
N PHE A 376 -8.72 -8.02 -34.03
CA PHE A 376 -7.50 -8.43 -33.34
C PHE A 376 -6.36 -7.44 -33.59
N ASP A 377 -5.85 -6.82 -32.52
CA ASP A 377 -4.55 -6.16 -32.60
C ASP A 377 -3.44 -7.17 -32.27
N GLU A 378 -2.34 -7.02 -32.99
CA GLU A 378 -1.09 -7.73 -32.75
C GLU A 378 -0.03 -6.70 -32.36
N ILE A 379 0.72 -6.96 -31.30
CA ILE A 379 1.90 -6.16 -30.94
C ILE A 379 3.13 -7.04 -31.16
N ILE A 380 4.08 -6.52 -31.93
CA ILE A 380 5.40 -7.10 -32.13
C ILE A 380 6.42 -6.21 -31.43
N MET A 381 7.19 -6.78 -30.52
CA MET A 381 8.29 -6.12 -29.83
C MET A 381 9.57 -6.89 -30.18
N GLN A 382 10.50 -6.24 -30.87
CA GLN A 382 11.73 -6.86 -31.39
C GLN A 382 12.94 -6.02 -31.02
N VAL A 383 14.02 -6.68 -30.61
CA VAL A 383 15.34 -6.04 -30.56
C VAL A 383 16.11 -6.44 -31.80
N TYR A 384 16.52 -5.43 -32.55
CA TYR A 384 17.42 -5.58 -33.67
C TYR A 384 18.84 -5.29 -33.23
N LYS A 385 19.77 -6.07 -33.77
CA LYS A 385 21.20 -5.82 -33.73
C LYS A 385 21.64 -5.42 -35.12
N ILE A 386 22.31 -4.29 -35.26
CA ILE A 386 23.01 -3.90 -36.48
C ILE A 386 24.51 -4.12 -36.24
N GLU A 387 25.14 -4.96 -37.05
CA GLU A 387 26.59 -5.21 -37.05
C GLU A 387 27.04 -5.36 -38.51
N ASP A 388 28.13 -4.68 -38.90
CA ASP A 388 28.66 -4.69 -40.27
C ASP A 388 27.61 -4.34 -41.34
N LEU A 389 26.72 -3.38 -41.06
CA LEU A 389 25.57 -3.00 -41.91
C LEU A 389 24.66 -4.18 -42.27
N SER A 390 24.49 -5.12 -41.34
CA SER A 390 23.53 -6.20 -41.42
C SER A 390 22.66 -6.24 -40.17
N GLU A 391 21.38 -6.54 -40.36
CA GLU A 391 20.39 -6.63 -39.30
C GLU A 391 20.17 -8.07 -38.84
N GLU A 392 20.03 -8.26 -37.52
CA GLU A 392 19.62 -9.51 -36.91
C GLU A 392 18.59 -9.24 -35.81
N VAL A 393 17.45 -9.92 -35.85
CA VAL A 393 16.51 -9.94 -34.71
C VAL A 393 17.04 -10.91 -33.66
N ILE A 394 17.45 -10.38 -32.52
CA ILE A 394 18.07 -11.17 -31.43
C ILE A 394 17.10 -11.46 -30.29
N TRP A 395 16.01 -10.69 -30.18
CA TRP A 395 14.95 -10.90 -29.21
C TRP A 395 13.60 -10.51 -29.82
N GLU A 396 12.55 -11.29 -29.54
CA GLU A 396 11.22 -11.08 -30.10
C GLU A 396 10.13 -11.52 -29.11
N VAL A 397 9.10 -10.69 -28.97
CA VAL A 397 7.83 -11.01 -28.33
C VAL A 397 6.68 -10.59 -29.22
N ILE A 398 5.81 -11.53 -29.55
CA ILE A 398 4.59 -11.30 -30.33
C ILE A 398 3.37 -11.54 -29.43
N LYS A 399 2.44 -10.59 -29.41
CA LYS A 399 1.20 -10.63 -28.63
C LYS A 399 0.00 -10.42 -29.55
N THR A 400 -1.09 -11.15 -29.27
CA THR A 400 -2.32 -11.11 -30.07
C THR A 400 -3.54 -11.18 -29.14
N GLY A 401 -4.62 -10.47 -29.48
CA GLY A 401 -5.87 -10.51 -28.70
C GLY A 401 -5.80 -9.66 -27.44
N ASP A 402 -6.53 -9.99 -26.37
CA ASP A 402 -6.70 -9.10 -25.20
C ASP A 402 -5.39 -8.70 -24.45
N ASP A 403 -4.24 -9.30 -24.77
CA ASP A 403 -2.92 -9.02 -24.17
C ASP A 403 -2.19 -7.80 -24.82
N ILE A 404 -2.88 -6.91 -25.54
CA ILE A 404 -2.31 -5.72 -26.23
C ILE A 404 -1.81 -4.63 -25.26
N GLU A 405 -2.15 -4.74 -23.98
CA GLU A 405 -1.70 -3.77 -22.98
C GLU A 405 -0.24 -3.98 -22.53
N ASP A 406 0.43 -5.03 -23.01
CA ASP A 406 1.84 -5.28 -22.77
C ASP A 406 2.71 -4.22 -23.48
N ARG A 407 3.74 -3.72 -22.78
CA ARG A 407 4.68 -2.71 -23.32
C ARG A 407 6.12 -3.11 -22.96
N VAL A 408 7.08 -2.75 -23.81
CA VAL A 408 8.51 -2.88 -23.52
C VAL A 408 9.13 -1.49 -23.59
N TYR A 409 9.97 -1.17 -22.62
CA TYR A 409 10.72 0.08 -22.55
C TYR A 409 12.20 -0.23 -22.53
N VAL A 410 13.00 0.65 -23.15
CA VAL A 410 14.44 0.62 -22.97
C VAL A 410 14.80 1.23 -21.62
N LEU A 411 15.65 0.53 -20.88
CA LEU A 411 16.32 1.04 -19.70
C LEU A 411 17.79 1.20 -20.05
N ASN A 412 18.20 2.42 -20.42
CA ASN A 412 19.55 2.74 -20.86
C ASN A 412 20.59 2.71 -19.72
N GLU A 413 20.62 1.60 -18.98
CA GLU A 413 21.48 1.33 -17.85
C GLU A 413 21.90 -0.13 -17.85
N ASP A 414 23.20 -0.33 -17.64
CA ASP A 414 23.84 -1.63 -17.49
C ASP A 414 23.73 -2.11 -16.04
N ILE A 415 22.67 -2.86 -15.74
CA ILE A 415 22.35 -3.39 -14.42
C ILE A 415 23.22 -4.62 -14.11
N ASP A 416 23.56 -5.44 -15.09
CA ASP A 416 24.28 -6.70 -14.85
C ASP A 416 25.80 -6.67 -15.11
N GLY A 417 26.31 -5.55 -15.63
CA GLY A 417 27.72 -5.25 -15.84
C GLY A 417 28.27 -5.71 -17.19
N ASP A 418 27.41 -5.94 -18.18
CA ASP A 418 27.79 -6.38 -19.54
C ASP A 418 27.96 -5.23 -20.55
N SER A 419 27.77 -3.99 -20.10
CA SER A 419 27.86 -2.74 -20.87
C SER A 419 26.79 -2.56 -21.94
N ILE A 420 25.68 -3.30 -21.84
CA ILE A 420 24.49 -3.15 -22.67
C ILE A 420 23.34 -2.66 -21.77
N GLY A 421 22.44 -1.84 -22.30
CA GLY A 421 21.23 -1.40 -21.61
C GLY A 421 20.19 -2.52 -21.49
N GLU A 422 19.33 -2.42 -20.47
CA GLU A 422 18.33 -3.42 -20.15
C GLU A 422 16.98 -3.13 -20.79
N LEU A 423 16.07 -4.11 -20.78
CA LEU A 423 14.67 -3.89 -21.13
C LEU A 423 13.77 -4.03 -19.92
N ILE A 424 12.72 -3.20 -19.86
CA ILE A 424 11.62 -3.36 -18.92
C ILE A 424 10.40 -3.86 -19.69
N TYR A 425 10.05 -5.12 -19.47
CA TYR A 425 8.84 -5.71 -20.02
C TYR A 425 7.67 -5.58 -19.03
N ASN A 426 6.71 -4.71 -19.35
CA ASN A 426 5.46 -4.54 -18.62
C ASN A 426 4.38 -5.45 -19.21
N LYS A 427 3.73 -6.25 -18.37
CA LYS A 427 2.56 -7.03 -18.76
C LYS A 427 1.44 -7.00 -17.76
N VAL A 428 0.21 -7.15 -18.24
CA VAL A 428 -0.93 -7.44 -17.37
C VAL A 428 -0.77 -8.83 -16.79
N PHE A 429 -0.89 -8.94 -15.48
CA PHE A 429 -0.74 -10.19 -14.77
C PHE A 429 -1.91 -10.37 -13.80
N VAL A 430 -2.54 -11.55 -13.85
CA VAL A 430 -3.53 -11.97 -12.85
C VAL A 430 -2.89 -13.03 -11.95
N PRO A 431 -2.43 -12.64 -10.76
CA PRO A 431 -1.89 -13.58 -9.79
C PRO A 431 -2.88 -14.66 -9.42
N PHE A 432 -2.34 -15.82 -9.05
CA PHE A 432 -3.14 -16.92 -8.54
C PHE A 432 -3.89 -16.48 -7.28
N VAL A 433 -5.23 -16.55 -7.29
CA VAL A 433 -6.15 -16.11 -6.21
C VAL A 433 -6.43 -14.59 -6.17
N SER A 434 -5.90 -13.79 -7.11
CA SER A 434 -6.30 -12.39 -7.26
C SER A 434 -7.64 -12.25 -7.97
N ILE A 435 -8.43 -11.25 -7.57
CA ILE A 435 -9.57 -10.75 -8.35
C ILE A 435 -9.19 -9.53 -9.21
N ASN A 436 -8.06 -8.89 -8.91
CA ASN A 436 -7.60 -7.69 -9.60
C ASN A 436 -6.36 -8.01 -10.44
N GLU A 437 -6.31 -7.43 -11.62
CA GLU A 437 -5.11 -7.36 -12.46
C GLU A 437 -4.06 -6.48 -11.79
N VAL A 438 -2.79 -6.84 -11.98
CA VAL A 438 -1.63 -6.03 -11.62
C VAL A 438 -0.71 -5.92 -12.83
N ARG A 439 0.08 -4.86 -12.88
CA ARG A 439 1.13 -4.68 -13.88
C ARG A 439 2.43 -5.29 -13.37
N ARG A 440 2.96 -6.25 -14.13
CA ARG A 440 4.26 -6.86 -13.84
C ARG A 440 5.32 -6.25 -14.74
N TYR A 441 6.27 -5.56 -14.13
CA TYR A 441 7.47 -5.03 -14.76
C TYR A 441 8.61 -6.03 -14.55
N THR A 442 9.16 -6.54 -15.64
CA THR A 442 10.28 -7.49 -15.63
C THR A 442 11.49 -6.82 -16.25
N ILE A 443 12.51 -6.52 -15.44
CA ILE A 443 13.81 -6.07 -15.95
C ILE A 443 14.51 -7.30 -16.50
N LEU A 444 14.88 -7.29 -17.77
CA LEU A 444 15.49 -8.42 -18.45
C LEU A 444 16.72 -8.00 -19.25
N ASN A 445 17.75 -8.84 -19.20
CA ASN A 445 18.83 -8.82 -20.17
C ASN A 445 18.35 -9.62 -21.40
N PHE A 446 18.14 -8.94 -22.51
CA PHE A 446 17.56 -9.55 -23.71
C PHE A 446 18.54 -10.46 -24.47
N ILE A 447 19.85 -10.25 -24.28
CA ILE A 447 20.91 -11.07 -24.90
C ILE A 447 20.86 -12.51 -24.39
N ASN A 448 20.69 -12.69 -23.09
CA ASN A 448 20.70 -14.01 -22.45
C ASN A 448 19.32 -14.47 -21.93
N GLY A 449 18.33 -13.58 -21.93
CA GLY A 449 16.97 -13.84 -21.44
C GLY A 449 16.85 -13.92 -19.91
N ASN A 450 17.86 -13.48 -19.16
CA ASN A 450 17.83 -13.51 -17.70
C ASN A 450 16.92 -12.42 -17.15
N GLU A 451 16.00 -12.81 -16.27
CA GLU A 451 15.20 -11.88 -15.47
C GLU A 451 16.07 -11.32 -14.33
N LEU A 452 16.39 -10.04 -14.42
CA LEU A 452 17.19 -9.32 -13.42
C LEU A 452 16.33 -8.86 -12.26
N ALA A 453 15.09 -8.43 -12.49
CA ALA A 453 14.14 -8.09 -11.42
C ALA A 453 12.69 -8.27 -11.89
N ILE A 454 11.79 -8.55 -10.95
CA ILE A 454 10.34 -8.62 -11.22
C ILE A 454 9.63 -7.78 -10.17
N LEU A 455 8.87 -6.79 -10.63
CA LEU A 455 8.05 -5.94 -9.81
C LEU A 455 6.59 -6.11 -10.21
N ASN A 456 5.69 -6.26 -9.24
CA ASN A 456 4.25 -6.17 -9.48
C ASN A 456 3.72 -4.89 -8.82
N THR A 457 3.05 -4.04 -9.59
CA THR A 457 2.42 -2.80 -9.11
C THR A 457 1.04 -2.64 -9.76
N ASP A 458 0.16 -1.86 -9.16
CA ASP A 458 -1.14 -1.49 -9.73
C ASP A 458 -1.05 -0.34 -10.74
N VAL A 459 0.14 0.22 -10.93
CA VAL A 459 0.38 1.39 -11.78
C VAL A 459 0.56 0.98 -13.23
N GLY A 460 -0.29 1.50 -14.10
CA GLY A 460 -0.07 1.51 -15.55
C GLY A 460 1.06 2.48 -15.92
N SER A 461 1.82 2.15 -16.96
CA SER A 461 2.89 3.02 -17.45
C SER A 461 2.45 3.62 -18.78
N GLU A 462 2.41 4.96 -18.84
CA GLU A 462 2.46 5.66 -20.11
C GLU A 462 3.91 5.83 -20.55
N GLY A 463 4.82 6.05 -19.60
CA GLY A 463 6.25 6.05 -19.86
C GLY A 463 7.09 5.64 -18.66
N ILE A 464 8.38 5.43 -18.94
CA ILE A 464 9.40 5.16 -17.94
C ILE A 464 10.57 6.09 -18.23
N ILE A 465 11.14 6.67 -17.17
CA ILE A 465 12.38 7.46 -17.24
C ILE A 465 13.43 6.85 -16.33
N THR A 466 14.69 6.96 -16.73
CA THR A 466 15.82 6.65 -15.87
C THR A 466 16.07 7.83 -14.93
N ILE A 467 16.38 7.55 -13.66
CA ILE A 467 16.68 8.55 -12.63
C ILE A 467 17.98 8.18 -11.91
N SER A 468 18.55 9.13 -11.16
CA SER A 468 19.74 8.86 -10.35
C SER A 468 19.48 7.78 -9.30
N ASP A 469 20.56 7.10 -8.89
CA ASP A 469 20.59 6.12 -7.80
C ASP A 469 20.08 6.73 -6.48
N PHE A 470 18.83 6.47 -6.12
CA PHE A 470 18.24 7.05 -4.90
C PHE A 470 18.42 6.15 -3.68
N ASP A 471 18.68 4.85 -3.87
CA ASP A 471 18.84 3.89 -2.78
C ASP A 471 20.30 3.61 -2.39
N GLY A 472 21.24 4.15 -3.18
CA GLY A 472 22.67 4.14 -2.96
C GLY A 472 23.34 2.81 -3.29
N ASP A 473 22.74 1.99 -4.15
CA ASP A 473 23.29 0.69 -4.55
C ASP A 473 24.34 0.76 -5.68
N GLY A 474 24.56 1.95 -6.23
CA GLY A 474 25.49 2.27 -7.30
C GLY A 474 24.92 2.14 -8.70
N LYS A 475 23.62 1.87 -8.85
CA LYS A 475 22.92 1.74 -10.13
C LYS A 475 21.89 2.83 -10.26
N LYS A 476 21.71 3.35 -11.47
CA LYS A 476 20.59 4.26 -11.72
C LYS A 476 19.27 3.50 -11.55
N ASP A 477 18.29 4.24 -11.09
CA ASP A 477 16.95 3.75 -10.82
C ASP A 477 16.01 4.21 -11.94
N PHE A 478 14.72 3.89 -11.82
CA PHE A 478 13.75 4.33 -12.82
C PHE A 478 12.45 4.81 -12.17
N ALA A 479 11.77 5.72 -12.84
CA ALA A 479 10.44 6.17 -12.47
C ALA A 479 9.43 5.82 -13.55
N ILE A 480 8.29 5.30 -13.11
CA ILE A 480 7.13 5.01 -13.94
C ILE A 480 6.13 6.15 -13.75
N PHE A 481 5.57 6.65 -14.83
CA PHE A 481 4.48 7.62 -14.80
C PHE A 481 3.33 7.15 -15.70
N GLY A 482 2.12 7.55 -15.33
CA GLY A 482 0.89 7.19 -16.04
C GLY A 482 -0.26 8.11 -15.65
N ASP A 483 -1.49 7.60 -15.69
CA ASP A 483 -2.70 8.42 -15.53
C ASP A 483 -2.73 9.26 -14.24
N ASP A 484 -2.31 8.70 -13.09
CA ASP A 484 -2.60 9.33 -11.79
C ASP A 484 -1.44 9.40 -10.80
N ARG A 485 -0.26 8.87 -11.12
CA ARG A 485 0.88 8.91 -10.20
C ARG A 485 2.24 8.77 -10.87
N VAL A 486 3.26 9.12 -10.10
CA VAL A 486 4.67 8.84 -10.41
C VAL A 486 5.21 7.88 -9.35
N VAL A 487 5.86 6.81 -9.78
CA VAL A 487 6.45 5.79 -8.89
C VAL A 487 7.91 5.58 -9.25
N ALA A 488 8.81 5.95 -8.35
CA ALA A 488 10.23 5.65 -8.47
C ALA A 488 10.56 4.31 -7.81
N LEU A 489 11.39 3.52 -8.47
CA LEU A 489 11.68 2.14 -8.13
C LEU A 489 13.16 1.87 -8.33
N SER A 490 13.74 1.15 -7.38
CA SER A 490 15.13 0.77 -7.52
C SER A 490 15.32 -0.22 -8.67
N ALA A 491 16.44 -0.16 -9.39
CA ALA A 491 16.84 -1.18 -10.36
C ALA A 491 17.26 -2.51 -9.67
N SER A 492 17.39 -2.51 -8.34
CA SER A 492 17.82 -3.67 -7.56
C SER A 492 16.78 -4.80 -7.54
N LYS A 493 17.22 -5.99 -7.09
CA LYS A 493 16.29 -7.11 -6.88
C LYS A 493 15.44 -6.82 -5.64
N PRO A 494 14.09 -6.98 -5.74
CA PRO A 494 13.23 -6.95 -4.56
C PRO A 494 13.75 -7.92 -3.50
N ARG A 495 13.71 -7.48 -2.23
CA ARG A 495 14.22 -8.27 -1.11
C ARG A 495 13.05 -8.73 -0.26
N GLY A 496 13.06 -10.01 0.11
CA GLY A 496 12.10 -10.51 1.08
C GLY A 496 12.04 -9.62 2.33
N LEU A 497 10.84 -9.34 2.82
CA LEU A 497 10.55 -8.35 3.87
C LEU A 497 11.41 -8.53 5.12
N TRP A 498 11.81 -9.76 5.46
CA TRP A 498 12.69 -10.04 6.60
C TRP A 498 14.14 -9.60 6.40
N LEU A 499 14.60 -9.48 5.16
CA LEU A 499 15.97 -9.08 4.79
C LEU A 499 16.08 -7.59 4.45
N SER A 500 14.95 -6.93 4.19
CA SER A 500 14.97 -5.53 3.80
C SER A 500 15.37 -4.62 4.95
N SER A 501 16.29 -3.69 4.67
CA SER A 501 16.73 -2.65 5.60
C SER A 501 15.60 -1.67 5.95
N ALA A 502 14.68 -1.44 5.01
CA ALA A 502 13.52 -0.58 5.23
C ALA A 502 12.50 -1.18 6.21
N PHE A 503 12.60 -2.49 6.51
CA PHE A 503 11.89 -3.11 7.62
C PHE A 503 12.88 -3.64 8.67
N PRO A 504 13.44 -2.79 9.55
CA PRO A 504 14.49 -3.17 10.49
C PRO A 504 14.05 -4.24 11.52
N LEU A 505 12.73 -4.41 11.70
CA LEU A 505 12.16 -5.47 12.54
C LEU A 505 12.08 -6.81 11.82
N GLY A 506 12.31 -6.88 10.50
CA GLY A 506 12.18 -8.06 9.67
C GLY A 506 12.97 -9.26 10.18
N LEU A 507 14.29 -9.12 10.28
CA LEU A 507 15.17 -10.19 10.77
C LEU A 507 14.90 -10.55 12.24
N PRO A 508 14.81 -9.59 13.19
CA PRO A 508 14.40 -9.89 14.57
C PRO A 508 13.09 -10.66 14.64
N LEU A 509 12.09 -10.26 13.85
CA LEU A 509 10.78 -10.88 13.82
C LEU A 509 10.82 -12.29 13.23
N PHE A 510 11.56 -12.49 12.13
CA PHE A 510 11.82 -13.82 11.57
C PHE A 510 12.45 -14.76 12.61
N ILE A 511 13.46 -14.28 13.34
CA ILE A 511 14.11 -15.07 14.42
C ILE A 511 13.10 -15.41 15.52
N VAL A 512 12.25 -14.47 15.93
CA VAL A 512 11.21 -14.71 16.94
C VAL A 512 10.22 -15.78 16.43
N LEU A 513 9.75 -15.67 15.19
CA LEU A 513 8.79 -16.60 14.60
C LEU A 513 9.37 -18.01 14.43
N ALA A 514 10.62 -18.11 13.94
CA ALA A 514 11.34 -19.38 13.85
C ALA A 514 11.57 -20.00 15.24
N THR A 515 11.90 -19.18 16.24
CA THR A 515 12.06 -19.64 17.63
C THR A 515 10.74 -20.15 18.20
N LEU A 516 9.63 -19.46 17.95
CA LEU A 516 8.29 -19.90 18.37
C LEU A 516 7.94 -21.23 17.70
N LEU A 517 8.14 -21.36 16.38
CA LEU A 517 7.91 -22.59 15.64
C LEU A 517 8.68 -23.77 16.25
N VAL A 518 10.00 -23.61 16.45
CA VAL A 518 10.87 -24.64 17.03
C VAL A 518 10.47 -24.95 18.47
N ALA A 519 10.17 -23.94 19.29
CA ALA A 519 9.70 -24.12 20.65
C ALA A 519 8.39 -24.91 20.69
N GLY A 520 7.44 -24.60 19.80
CA GLY A 520 6.20 -25.35 19.64
C GLY A 520 6.45 -26.82 19.29
N VAL A 521 7.28 -27.10 18.29
CA VAL A 521 7.63 -28.49 17.92
C VAL A 521 8.28 -29.23 19.09
N ILE A 522 9.24 -28.61 19.79
CA ILE A 522 9.92 -29.21 20.95
C ILE A 522 8.91 -29.53 22.06
N ILE A 523 8.00 -28.60 22.37
CA ILE A 523 6.98 -28.82 23.40
C ILE A 523 6.07 -29.98 23.01
N ILE A 524 5.61 -30.06 21.76
CA ILE A 524 4.79 -31.19 21.28
C ILE A 524 5.56 -32.51 21.36
N VAL A 525 6.83 -32.56 20.96
CA VAL A 525 7.62 -33.80 20.99
C VAL A 525 7.89 -34.27 22.43
N LEU A 526 8.31 -33.37 23.32
CA LEU A 526 8.65 -33.70 24.70
C LEU A 526 7.42 -34.02 25.56
N ARG A 527 6.30 -33.34 25.33
CA ARG A 527 5.09 -33.45 26.16
C ARG A 527 3.96 -34.26 25.51
N GLY A 528 3.94 -34.41 24.19
CA GLY A 528 2.93 -35.16 23.45
C GLY A 528 2.87 -36.64 23.83
N LYS A 529 3.99 -37.26 24.20
CA LYS A 529 3.99 -38.63 24.72
C LYS A 529 3.21 -38.79 26.03
N ARG A 530 3.17 -37.75 26.89
CA ARG A 530 2.41 -37.77 28.15
C ARG A 530 0.90 -37.57 27.94
N LEU A 531 0.49 -36.97 26.82
CA LEU A 531 -0.93 -36.81 26.47
C LEU A 531 -1.63 -38.14 26.16
N LYS A 532 -0.90 -39.15 25.67
CA LYS A 532 -1.47 -40.49 25.39
C LYS A 532 -2.14 -41.13 26.62
N TYR A 533 -1.70 -40.75 27.82
CA TYR A 533 -2.21 -41.29 29.09
C TYR A 533 -3.47 -40.59 29.61
N ARG A 534 -3.91 -39.45 29.01
CA ARG A 534 -5.05 -38.63 29.49
C ARG A 534 -6.11 -38.36 28.41
N ARG A 535 -6.41 -39.36 27.56
CA ARG A 535 -7.53 -39.27 26.60
C ARG A 535 -8.90 -39.00 27.26
N GLN A 536 -9.04 -39.30 28.54
CA GLN A 536 -10.29 -39.13 29.29
C GLN A 536 -10.51 -37.67 29.73
N ALA A 537 -9.48 -36.97 30.19
CA ALA A 537 -9.55 -35.54 30.51
C ALA A 537 -9.87 -34.67 29.27
N VAL A 538 -9.30 -35.01 28.10
CA VAL A 538 -9.64 -34.28 26.85
C VAL A 538 -11.11 -34.48 26.45
N LYS A 539 -11.75 -35.60 26.83
CA LYS A 539 -13.19 -35.80 26.61
C LYS A 539 -14.07 -34.96 27.53
N GLU A 540 -13.57 -34.55 28.69
CA GLU A 540 -14.25 -33.68 29.65
C GLU A 540 -14.15 -32.21 29.19
N HIS A 541 -13.03 -31.80 28.59
CA HIS A 541 -12.80 -30.43 28.11
C HIS A 541 -13.04 -30.19 26.60
N LYS A 542 -14.03 -30.86 26.00
CA LYS A 542 -14.31 -30.75 24.54
C LYS A 542 -14.60 -29.32 24.08
N LEU A 543 -15.29 -28.54 24.91
CA LEU A 543 -15.68 -27.18 24.58
C LEU A 543 -14.46 -26.28 24.42
N THR A 544 -13.52 -26.31 25.36
CA THR A 544 -12.33 -25.47 25.32
C THR A 544 -11.46 -25.77 24.10
N VAL A 545 -11.26 -27.06 23.80
CA VAL A 545 -10.52 -27.47 22.59
C VAL A 545 -11.25 -26.98 21.34
N ALA A 546 -12.57 -27.15 21.26
CA ALA A 546 -13.36 -26.69 20.12
C ALA A 546 -13.31 -25.16 19.96
N VAL A 547 -13.39 -24.39 21.05
CA VAL A 547 -13.33 -22.93 20.95
C VAL A 547 -11.93 -22.44 20.62
N ASN A 548 -10.86 -23.05 21.15
CA ASN A 548 -9.50 -22.69 20.74
C ASN A 548 -9.24 -23.00 19.27
N ILE A 549 -9.75 -24.12 18.76
CA ILE A 549 -9.67 -24.42 17.31
C ILE A 549 -10.46 -23.40 16.51
N LEU A 550 -11.69 -23.07 16.93
CA LEU A 550 -12.53 -22.08 16.25
C LEU A 550 -11.90 -20.70 16.27
N ALA A 551 -11.32 -20.28 17.39
CA ALA A 551 -10.58 -19.05 17.56
C ALA A 551 -9.41 -18.96 16.59
N ILE A 552 -8.54 -19.98 16.60
CA ILE A 552 -7.38 -20.04 15.71
C ILE A 552 -7.84 -20.04 14.24
N ALA A 553 -8.89 -20.79 13.91
CA ALA A 553 -9.44 -20.84 12.56
C ALA A 553 -9.99 -19.48 12.12
N LEU A 554 -10.79 -18.82 12.97
CA LEU A 554 -11.35 -17.49 12.68
C LEU A 554 -10.25 -16.45 12.56
N MET A 555 -9.26 -16.43 13.46
CA MET A 555 -8.16 -15.48 13.38
C MET A 555 -7.28 -15.73 12.14
N THR A 556 -7.04 -17.00 11.77
CA THR A 556 -6.32 -17.35 10.53
C THR A 556 -7.12 -16.92 9.30
N LEU A 557 -8.43 -17.13 9.31
CA LEU A 557 -9.33 -16.71 8.23
C LEU A 557 -9.37 -15.19 8.11
N THR A 558 -9.49 -14.47 9.21
CA THR A 558 -9.45 -12.99 9.23
C THR A 558 -8.12 -12.48 8.70
N PHE A 559 -7.01 -13.07 9.16
CA PHE A 559 -5.70 -12.70 8.67
C PHE A 559 -5.60 -12.93 7.15
N LEU A 560 -6.00 -14.12 6.67
CA LEU A 560 -6.02 -14.44 5.25
C LEU A 560 -6.93 -13.49 4.45
N LEU A 561 -8.11 -13.18 4.96
CA LEU A 561 -9.04 -12.24 4.34
C LEU A 561 -8.45 -10.83 4.26
N PHE A 562 -7.76 -10.37 5.30
CA PHE A 562 -7.04 -9.09 5.27
C PHE A 562 -5.93 -9.08 4.22
N LEU A 563 -5.20 -10.19 4.08
CA LEU A 563 -4.13 -10.28 3.07
C LEU A 563 -4.67 -10.28 1.64
N ILE A 564 -5.76 -11.02 1.40
CA ILE A 564 -6.48 -11.02 0.12
C ILE A 564 -7.02 -9.62 -0.17
N LEU A 565 -7.58 -8.96 0.84
CA LEU A 565 -8.15 -7.62 0.76
C LEU A 565 -7.17 -6.56 0.29
N MET A 566 -5.99 -6.56 0.89
CA MET A 566 -4.95 -5.59 0.60
C MET A 566 -4.16 -5.96 -0.66
N ASN A 567 -4.57 -7.00 -1.39
CA ASN A 567 -3.89 -7.53 -2.57
C ASN A 567 -2.39 -7.79 -2.34
N ILE A 568 -2.01 -8.10 -1.09
CA ILE A 568 -0.60 -8.05 -0.65
C ILE A 568 0.25 -9.12 -1.31
N PHE A 569 -0.34 -10.27 -1.60
CA PHE A 569 0.38 -11.35 -2.29
C PHE A 569 0.71 -11.01 -3.75
N ASN A 570 0.14 -9.91 -4.25
CA ASN A 570 0.07 -9.61 -5.67
C ASN A 570 0.81 -8.33 -6.02
N ASN A 571 0.98 -7.41 -5.06
CA ASN A 571 1.80 -6.21 -5.21
C ASN A 571 3.13 -6.39 -4.49
N THR A 572 4.21 -6.00 -5.16
CA THR A 572 5.49 -5.77 -4.50
C THR A 572 5.30 -4.57 -3.58
N LEU A 573 5.69 -4.71 -2.31
CA LEU A 573 5.54 -3.63 -1.35
C LEU A 573 6.62 -2.58 -1.60
N ILE A 574 6.22 -1.41 -2.11
CA ILE A 574 7.13 -0.28 -2.34
C ILE A 574 7.35 0.43 -1.01
N THR A 575 8.61 0.67 -0.62
CA THR A 575 8.93 1.43 0.59
C THR A 575 8.29 2.83 0.54
N GLY A 576 8.00 3.43 1.71
CA GLY A 576 7.38 4.76 1.75
C GLY A 576 5.89 4.81 1.37
N SER A 577 5.38 3.88 0.55
CA SER A 577 3.96 3.86 0.19
C SER A 577 3.04 3.64 1.40
N ASN A 578 1.88 4.29 1.38
CA ASN A 578 0.86 4.17 2.42
C ASN A 578 0.40 2.71 2.61
N ASN A 579 0.25 1.98 1.51
CA ASN A 579 -0.10 0.56 1.51
C ASN A 579 0.92 -0.27 2.29
N THR A 580 2.22 -0.14 1.99
CA THR A 580 3.28 -0.84 2.73
C THR A 580 3.24 -0.54 4.22
N ASN A 581 3.06 0.72 4.61
CA ASN A 581 2.98 1.11 6.02
C ASN A 581 1.78 0.47 6.74
N ILE A 582 0.63 0.36 6.08
CA ILE A 582 -0.57 -0.30 6.61
C ILE A 582 -0.32 -1.78 6.85
N VAL A 583 0.29 -2.44 5.87
CA VAL A 583 0.61 -3.86 5.96
C VAL A 583 1.56 -4.12 7.13
N ILE A 584 2.61 -3.31 7.24
CA ILE A 584 3.56 -3.37 8.36
C ILE A 584 2.84 -3.14 9.70
N ALA A 585 2.02 -2.10 9.82
CA ALA A 585 1.28 -1.81 11.04
C ALA A 585 0.33 -2.95 11.43
N PHE A 586 -0.45 -3.46 10.48
CA PHE A 586 -1.38 -4.55 10.68
C PHE A 586 -0.66 -5.82 11.15
N LEU A 587 0.47 -6.15 10.53
CA LEU A 587 1.29 -7.28 10.95
C LEU A 587 1.80 -7.12 12.36
N ILE A 588 2.38 -5.96 12.69
CA ILE A 588 2.91 -5.68 14.02
C ILE A 588 1.80 -5.88 15.06
N VAL A 589 0.62 -5.29 14.83
CA VAL A 589 -0.53 -5.45 15.72
C VAL A 589 -0.91 -6.92 15.83
N THR A 590 -1.04 -7.63 14.72
CA THR A 590 -1.39 -9.05 14.69
C THR A 590 -0.35 -9.93 15.38
N ILE A 591 0.94 -9.62 15.25
CA ILE A 591 2.04 -10.34 15.90
C ILE A 591 2.02 -10.13 17.40
N ILE A 592 1.92 -8.86 17.85
CA ILE A 592 1.73 -8.53 19.26
C ILE A 592 0.51 -9.27 19.78
N TRP A 593 -0.54 -9.30 18.97
CA TRP A 593 -1.79 -9.93 19.30
C TRP A 593 -1.69 -11.44 19.52
N TYR A 594 -1.10 -12.18 18.60
CA TYR A 594 -0.92 -13.63 18.77
C TYR A 594 0.10 -13.95 19.86
N GLY A 595 1.19 -13.16 19.95
CA GLY A 595 2.25 -13.35 20.92
C GLY A 595 1.80 -13.12 22.37
N THR A 596 0.87 -12.18 22.59
CA THR A 596 0.39 -11.86 23.94
C THR A 596 -0.68 -12.82 24.47
N LEU A 597 -1.31 -13.65 23.63
CA LEU A 597 -2.32 -14.62 24.04
C LEU A 597 -1.78 -15.63 25.06
N PRO A 598 -0.68 -16.36 24.78
CA PRO A 598 -0.10 -17.26 25.76
C PRO A 598 0.55 -16.56 26.94
N LEU A 599 1.12 -15.37 26.73
CA LEU A 599 1.70 -14.55 27.80
C LEU A 599 0.62 -14.17 28.82
N THR A 600 -0.57 -13.77 28.35
CA THR A 600 -1.68 -13.36 29.21
C THR A 600 -2.10 -14.49 30.14
N ALA A 601 -2.23 -15.72 29.63
CA ALA A 601 -2.54 -16.87 30.47
C ALA A 601 -1.45 -17.19 31.50
N ALA A 602 -0.17 -17.08 31.12
CA ALA A 602 0.95 -17.30 32.03
C ALA A 602 0.99 -16.24 33.15
N LEU A 603 0.81 -14.97 32.79
CA LEU A 603 0.73 -13.86 33.73
C LEU A 603 -0.50 -13.99 34.63
N TYR A 604 -1.66 -14.40 34.08
CA TYR A 604 -2.88 -14.71 34.84
C TYR A 604 -2.59 -15.67 35.98
N ASN A 605 -2.03 -16.83 35.63
CA ASN A 605 -1.75 -17.90 36.58
C ASN A 605 -0.77 -17.43 37.67
N ARG A 606 0.20 -16.57 37.30
CA ARG A 606 1.21 -16.06 38.22
C ARG A 606 0.66 -15.04 39.21
N PHE A 607 -0.13 -14.08 38.73
CA PHE A 607 -0.50 -12.89 39.48
C PHE A 607 -1.88 -12.98 40.16
N ALA A 608 -2.75 -13.89 39.73
CA ALA A 608 -4.09 -14.00 40.29
C ALA A 608 -4.16 -14.12 41.82
N PRO A 609 -3.33 -14.92 42.51
CA PRO A 609 -3.34 -14.97 43.98
C PRO A 609 -3.00 -13.63 44.64
N GLN A 610 -2.11 -12.85 44.02
CA GLN A 610 -1.73 -11.54 44.54
C GLN A 610 -2.85 -10.52 44.37
N PHE A 611 -3.50 -10.49 43.20
CA PHE A 611 -4.64 -9.62 42.96
C PHE A 611 -5.86 -10.00 43.81
N ALA A 612 -6.17 -11.28 43.95
CA ALA A 612 -7.20 -11.77 44.86
C ALA A 612 -6.97 -11.23 46.28
N TYR A 613 -5.73 -11.31 46.76
CA TYR A 613 -5.37 -10.75 48.07
C TYR A 613 -5.48 -9.21 48.13
N ILE A 614 -5.13 -8.50 47.06
CA ILE A 614 -5.34 -7.03 46.98
C ILE A 614 -6.82 -6.68 47.17
N PHE A 615 -7.74 -7.43 46.56
CA PHE A 615 -9.19 -7.21 46.76
C PHE A 615 -9.63 -7.49 48.19
N VAL A 616 -9.12 -8.55 48.82
CA VAL A 616 -9.35 -8.83 50.26
C VAL A 616 -8.90 -7.63 51.11
N LYS A 617 -7.70 -7.09 50.84
CA LYS A 617 -7.16 -5.94 51.57
C LYS A 617 -7.95 -4.66 51.32
N LEU A 618 -8.33 -4.39 50.07
CA LEU A 618 -9.14 -3.24 49.69
C LEU A 618 -10.52 -3.31 50.36
N ARG A 619 -11.16 -4.48 50.34
CA ARG A 619 -12.45 -4.68 51.01
C ARG A 619 -12.35 -4.49 52.52
N ASN A 620 -11.29 -5.03 53.14
CA ASN A 620 -11.02 -4.81 54.56
C ASN A 620 -10.81 -3.32 54.89
N LEU A 621 -10.15 -2.57 54.00
CA LEU A 621 -10.04 -1.11 54.14
C LEU A 621 -11.42 -0.43 54.11
N PHE A 622 -12.30 -0.79 53.18
CA PHE A 622 -13.68 -0.27 53.13
C PHE A 622 -14.49 -0.61 54.40
N PHE A 623 -14.29 -1.79 54.98
CA PHE A 623 -14.94 -2.17 56.23
C PHE A 623 -14.55 -1.29 57.41
N LYS A 624 -13.33 -0.74 57.44
CA LYS A 624 -12.93 0.23 58.46
C LYS A 624 -13.75 1.51 58.42
N PHE A 625 -14.31 1.87 57.26
CA PHE A 625 -15.19 3.03 57.11
C PHE A 625 -16.66 2.74 57.44
N SER A 626 -17.08 1.48 57.48
CA SER A 626 -18.47 1.09 57.79
C SER A 626 -18.75 1.06 59.30
N LYS A 627 -18.97 2.24 59.89
CA LYS A 627 -19.34 2.38 61.30
C LYS A 627 -20.77 1.88 61.53
N GLY A 628 -20.92 0.64 62.01
CA GLY A 628 -22.24 0.06 62.35
C GLY A 628 -22.34 -1.45 62.18
N TYR A 629 -21.37 -2.05 61.48
CA TYR A 629 -21.37 -3.47 61.17
C TYR A 629 -20.13 -4.15 61.77
N LYS A 630 -20.26 -5.41 62.14
CA LYS A 630 -19.12 -6.32 62.35
C LYS A 630 -18.90 -7.03 61.03
N ASN A 631 -17.75 -6.77 60.41
CA ASN A 631 -17.38 -7.35 59.14
C ASN A 631 -16.24 -8.33 59.37
N ASP A 632 -16.41 -9.57 58.97
CA ASP A 632 -15.38 -10.60 58.97
C ASP A 632 -15.22 -11.17 57.56
N ILE A 633 -14.02 -11.65 57.22
CA ILE A 633 -13.76 -12.37 55.97
C ILE A 633 -13.66 -13.84 56.32
N LEU A 634 -14.44 -14.68 55.65
CA LEU A 634 -14.56 -16.11 55.90
C LEU A 634 -14.25 -16.88 54.62
N VAL A 635 -13.74 -18.10 54.79
CA VAL A 635 -13.60 -19.08 53.72
C VAL A 635 -14.72 -20.11 53.86
N LEU A 636 -15.59 -20.22 52.86
CA LEU A 636 -16.62 -21.25 52.78
C LEU A 636 -16.04 -22.55 52.24
N ASP A 637 -16.55 -23.69 52.73
CA ASP A 637 -16.24 -24.98 52.13
C ASP A 637 -16.99 -25.12 50.80
N MET A 638 -16.22 -25.14 49.70
CA MET A 638 -16.74 -25.23 48.34
C MET A 638 -16.84 -26.68 47.84
N ARG A 639 -16.54 -27.67 48.68
CA ARG A 639 -16.64 -29.10 48.35
C ARG A 639 -18.10 -29.47 48.04
N GLY A 640 -18.38 -29.78 46.78
CA GLY A 640 -19.71 -30.17 46.30
C GLY A 640 -20.45 -29.09 45.52
N LYS A 641 -19.81 -27.95 45.23
CA LYS A 641 -20.35 -27.01 44.25
C LYS A 641 -20.19 -27.60 42.85
N ASP A 642 -21.28 -27.69 42.10
CA ASP A 642 -21.25 -28.11 40.70
C ASP A 642 -20.34 -27.19 39.88
N GLU A 643 -19.75 -27.74 38.82
CA GLU A 643 -18.95 -26.98 37.86
C GLU A 643 -19.70 -25.72 37.43
N ILE A 644 -18.95 -24.61 37.32
CA ILE A 644 -19.52 -23.33 36.97
C ILE A 644 -20.06 -23.42 35.55
N GLY A 645 -21.39 -23.37 35.40
CA GLY A 645 -22.00 -23.43 34.07
C GLY A 645 -21.45 -22.36 33.12
N LEU A 646 -21.40 -22.69 31.83
CA LEU A 646 -20.86 -21.84 30.74
C LEU A 646 -21.35 -20.40 30.80
N VAL A 647 -22.62 -20.15 31.12
CA VAL A 647 -23.18 -18.80 31.24
C VAL A 647 -22.48 -17.97 32.33
N ASN A 648 -22.13 -18.60 33.45
CA ASN A 648 -21.40 -17.92 34.52
C ASN A 648 -19.95 -17.69 34.11
N GLN A 649 -19.30 -18.64 33.43
CA GLN A 649 -18.00 -18.41 32.79
C GLN A 649 -18.09 -17.26 31.78
N LEU A 650 -19.15 -17.16 30.97
CA LEU A 650 -19.34 -16.09 29.99
C LEU A 650 -19.55 -14.72 30.66
N LYS A 651 -20.31 -14.66 31.76
CA LYS A 651 -20.48 -13.44 32.57
C LYS A 651 -19.17 -12.95 33.18
N ARG A 652 -18.22 -13.86 33.42
CA ARG A 652 -16.86 -13.54 33.83
C ARG A 652 -16.10 -12.83 32.67
N LEU A 653 -16.52 -13.01 31.42
CA LEU A 653 -15.80 -12.49 30.25
C LEU A 653 -16.26 -11.12 29.76
N VAL A 654 -17.53 -10.79 30.01
CA VAL A 654 -18.15 -9.59 29.45
C VAL A 654 -17.49 -8.31 29.98
N LEU A 655 -17.06 -8.30 31.24
CA LEU A 655 -16.54 -7.09 31.87
C LEU A 655 -15.17 -6.60 31.35
N PRO A 656 -14.10 -7.43 31.32
CA PRO A 656 -12.82 -7.02 30.74
C PRO A 656 -12.98 -6.61 29.29
N LEU A 657 -13.82 -7.36 28.56
CA LEU A 657 -14.12 -7.11 27.16
C LEU A 657 -14.78 -5.74 26.95
N LEU A 658 -15.83 -5.42 27.69
CA LEU A 658 -16.49 -4.12 27.59
C LEU A 658 -15.54 -2.97 27.97
N LEU A 659 -14.70 -3.15 28.99
CA LEU A 659 -13.69 -2.16 29.35
C LEU A 659 -12.64 -1.97 28.26
N SER A 660 -12.13 -3.06 27.69
CA SER A 660 -11.11 -2.97 26.65
C SER A 660 -11.67 -2.33 25.39
N ILE A 661 -12.89 -2.71 25.00
CA ILE A 661 -13.62 -2.08 23.90
C ILE A 661 -13.78 -0.58 24.17
N SER A 662 -14.17 -0.21 25.39
CA SER A 662 -14.31 1.21 25.77
C SER A 662 -13.01 1.97 25.61
N VAL A 663 -11.90 1.39 26.09
CA VAL A 663 -10.58 2.01 25.99
C VAL A 663 -10.13 2.10 24.54
N GLY A 664 -10.37 1.06 23.74
CA GLY A 664 -10.05 1.06 22.32
C GLY A 664 -10.78 2.16 21.55
N PHE A 665 -12.10 2.28 21.71
CA PHE A 665 -12.87 3.33 21.03
C PHE A 665 -12.57 4.73 21.55
N TYR A 666 -12.37 4.89 22.86
CA TYR A 666 -11.94 6.17 23.42
C TYR A 666 -10.55 6.57 22.95
N ALA A 667 -9.60 5.63 22.91
CA ALA A 667 -8.26 5.87 22.39
C ALA A 667 -8.31 6.22 20.91
N TYR A 668 -9.15 5.56 20.12
CA TYR A 668 -9.37 5.90 18.72
C TYR A 668 -9.81 7.36 18.56
N ASP A 669 -10.90 7.76 19.22
CA ASP A 669 -11.45 9.13 19.16
C ASP A 669 -10.44 10.22 19.53
N VAL A 670 -9.54 9.95 20.49
CA VAL A 670 -8.54 10.91 20.95
C VAL A 670 -7.26 10.88 20.11
N LEU A 671 -6.77 9.69 19.76
CA LEU A 671 -5.45 9.51 19.15
C LEU A 671 -5.48 9.69 17.63
N THR A 672 -6.58 9.40 16.93
CA THR A 672 -6.62 9.59 15.48
C THR A 672 -6.45 11.05 15.11
N SER A 673 -7.16 11.96 15.79
CA SER A 673 -6.97 13.41 15.61
C SER A 673 -5.54 13.85 15.96
N PHE A 674 -4.92 13.23 16.95
CA PHE A 674 -3.54 13.57 17.34
C PHE A 674 -2.51 13.13 16.32
N PHE A 675 -2.70 11.96 15.68
CA PHE A 675 -1.80 11.42 14.68
C PHE A 675 -2.18 11.79 13.23
N GLY A 676 -3.27 12.53 13.03
CA GLY A 676 -3.75 12.94 11.71
C GLY A 676 -4.41 11.82 10.90
N TYR A 677 -4.88 10.75 11.54
CA TYR A 677 -5.61 9.70 10.83
C TYR A 677 -7.04 10.14 10.51
N PRO A 678 -7.53 9.91 9.27
CA PRO A 678 -8.90 10.22 8.89
C PRO A 678 -9.88 9.33 9.67
N VAL A 679 -11.04 9.91 10.00
CA VAL A 679 -12.14 9.23 10.71
C VAL A 679 -13.33 8.92 9.81
N THR A 680 -13.32 9.48 8.60
CA THR A 680 -14.31 9.33 7.54
C THR A 680 -13.59 9.08 6.22
N PHE A 681 -14.26 8.43 5.28
CA PHE A 681 -13.80 8.25 3.91
C PHE A 681 -15.01 8.09 2.99
N ASP A 682 -14.92 8.64 1.78
CA ASP A 682 -16.04 8.66 0.83
C ASP A 682 -16.00 7.47 -0.13
N VAL A 683 -14.80 6.95 -0.42
CA VAL A 683 -14.57 5.89 -1.41
C VAL A 683 -13.75 4.75 -0.79
N PHE A 684 -14.24 3.52 -0.94
CA PHE A 684 -13.49 2.33 -0.54
C PHE A 684 -12.21 2.19 -1.38
N GLY A 685 -11.06 2.03 -0.71
CA GLY A 685 -9.75 1.95 -1.37
C GLY A 685 -9.10 3.31 -1.65
N SER A 686 -9.68 4.42 -1.19
CA SER A 686 -9.00 5.73 -1.23
C SER A 686 -7.87 5.81 -0.20
N THR A 687 -7.00 6.80 -0.35
CA THR A 687 -5.92 7.11 0.61
C THR A 687 -6.49 7.36 2.01
N GLU A 688 -7.65 7.99 2.15
CA GLU A 688 -8.32 8.18 3.43
C GLU A 688 -8.83 6.88 4.03
N PHE A 689 -9.42 5.98 3.23
CA PHE A 689 -9.83 4.65 3.71
C PHE A 689 -8.63 3.90 4.31
N PHE A 690 -7.50 3.96 3.62
CA PHE A 690 -6.25 3.35 4.04
C PHE A 690 -5.69 3.99 5.32
N GLY A 691 -5.67 5.33 5.40
CA GLY A 691 -5.30 6.06 6.62
C GLY A 691 -6.22 5.72 7.80
N PHE A 692 -7.52 5.58 7.55
CA PHE A 692 -8.52 5.20 8.54
C PHE A 692 -8.25 3.79 9.08
N MET A 693 -7.95 2.83 8.20
CA MET A 693 -7.61 1.46 8.58
C MET A 693 -6.33 1.40 9.42
N MET A 694 -5.30 2.18 9.08
CA MET A 694 -4.07 2.29 9.88
C MET A 694 -4.38 2.83 11.28
N GLY A 695 -5.10 3.95 11.32
CA GLY A 695 -5.55 4.58 12.56
C GLY A 695 -6.38 3.62 13.41
N TYR A 696 -7.27 2.83 12.80
CA TYR A 696 -8.10 1.87 13.50
C TYR A 696 -7.27 0.75 14.13
N MET A 697 -6.31 0.19 13.40
CA MET A 697 -5.44 -0.86 13.92
C MET A 697 -4.55 -0.36 15.07
N LEU A 698 -3.91 0.80 14.90
CA LEU A 698 -2.94 1.34 15.86
C LEU A 698 -3.60 2.06 17.05
N CYS A 699 -4.68 2.80 16.83
CA CYS A 699 -5.32 3.63 17.85
C CYS A 699 -6.54 2.97 18.50
N CYS A 700 -7.17 1.98 17.85
CA CYS A 700 -8.29 1.23 18.43
C CYS A 700 -7.88 -0.17 18.87
N VAL A 701 -7.49 -1.02 17.91
CA VAL A 701 -7.29 -2.46 18.15
C VAL A 701 -6.11 -2.71 19.09
N LEU A 702 -4.97 -2.05 18.88
CA LEU A 702 -3.81 -2.23 19.74
C LEU A 702 -4.07 -1.79 21.21
N PRO A 703 -4.58 -0.57 21.51
CA PRO A 703 -4.98 -0.19 22.87
C PRO A 703 -6.05 -1.09 23.46
N MET A 704 -6.97 -1.61 22.65
CA MET A 704 -7.95 -2.59 23.08
C MET A 704 -7.29 -3.89 23.55
N ILE A 705 -6.34 -4.45 22.78
CA ILE A 705 -5.58 -5.65 23.16
C ILE A 705 -4.77 -5.38 24.44
N LEU A 706 -4.05 -4.27 24.51
CA LEU A 706 -3.21 -3.94 25.66
C LEU A 706 -4.03 -3.70 26.94
N SER A 707 -5.12 -2.95 26.83
CA SER A 707 -6.03 -2.70 27.95
C SER A 707 -6.75 -3.95 28.39
N PHE A 708 -7.10 -4.84 27.46
CA PHE A 708 -7.63 -6.14 27.78
C PHE A 708 -6.63 -6.95 28.61
N ILE A 709 -5.37 -7.05 28.19
CA ILE A 709 -4.30 -7.72 28.97
C ILE A 709 -4.22 -7.12 30.37
N LEU A 710 -4.26 -5.79 30.48
CA LEU A 710 -4.24 -5.10 31.77
C LEU A 710 -5.46 -5.42 32.65
N PHE A 711 -6.68 -5.31 32.12
CA PHE A 711 -7.92 -5.50 32.88
C PHE A 711 -8.16 -6.96 33.24
N SER A 712 -7.70 -7.86 32.38
CA SER A 712 -7.76 -9.28 32.62
C SER A 712 -7.07 -9.61 33.97
N PHE A 713 -5.96 -8.95 34.35
CA PHE A 713 -5.31 -9.18 35.65
C PHE A 713 -6.22 -8.96 36.86
N PHE A 714 -7.00 -7.88 36.87
CA PHE A 714 -7.94 -7.57 37.96
C PHE A 714 -9.02 -8.64 38.09
N ILE A 715 -9.32 -9.31 37.00
CA ILE A 715 -10.49 -10.14 36.89
C ILE A 715 -10.16 -11.59 37.26
N SER A 716 -8.95 -12.04 36.91
CA SER A 716 -8.37 -13.29 37.38
C SER A 716 -8.45 -13.43 38.92
N GLY A 717 -7.92 -12.44 39.65
CA GLY A 717 -7.91 -12.47 41.12
C GLY A 717 -9.32 -12.48 41.70
N ASN A 718 -10.27 -11.87 41.00
CA ASN A 718 -11.66 -11.84 41.44
C ASN A 718 -12.34 -13.22 41.35
N TYR A 719 -12.06 -13.97 40.29
CA TYR A 719 -12.59 -15.34 40.14
C TYR A 719 -11.93 -16.32 41.08
N LEU A 720 -10.63 -16.14 41.30
CA LEU A 720 -9.93 -16.94 42.30
C LEU A 720 -10.55 -16.78 43.70
N LEU A 721 -11.09 -15.61 44.05
CA LEU A 721 -11.82 -15.42 45.32
C LEU A 721 -13.12 -16.23 45.37
N ASP A 722 -13.89 -16.25 44.28
CA ASP A 722 -15.12 -17.05 44.17
C ASP A 722 -14.84 -18.53 44.29
N ASP A 723 -13.81 -19.00 43.59
CA ASP A 723 -13.44 -20.41 43.52
C ASP A 723 -12.79 -20.86 44.84
N ALA A 724 -12.09 -19.96 45.53
CA ALA A 724 -11.58 -20.16 46.89
C ALA A 724 -12.66 -20.07 47.99
N GLY A 725 -13.92 -19.78 47.65
CA GLY A 725 -15.01 -19.64 48.63
C GLY A 725 -14.84 -18.44 49.58
N ILE A 726 -14.10 -17.41 49.19
CA ILE A 726 -13.84 -16.26 50.05
C ILE A 726 -15.04 -15.32 50.03
N VAL A 727 -15.73 -15.27 51.16
CA VAL A 727 -16.90 -14.41 51.38
C VAL A 727 -16.63 -13.42 52.48
N TYR A 728 -17.40 -12.33 52.51
CA TYR A 728 -17.45 -11.50 53.70
C TYR A 728 -18.77 -11.75 54.43
N TYR A 729 -18.69 -11.74 55.75
CA TYR A 729 -19.81 -11.85 56.67
C TYR A 729 -20.04 -10.48 57.30
N ARG A 730 -21.24 -9.93 57.11
CA ARG A 730 -21.61 -8.62 57.62
C ARG A 730 -22.77 -8.74 58.60
N GLU A 731 -22.51 -8.48 59.87
CA GLU A 731 -23.50 -8.52 60.93
C GLU A 731 -23.80 -7.12 61.46
N ASN A 732 -25.08 -6.74 61.51
CA ASN A 732 -25.49 -5.46 62.07
C ASN A 732 -25.33 -5.49 63.61
N LYS A 733 -24.48 -4.59 64.15
CA LYS A 733 -24.19 -4.54 65.59
C LYS A 733 -25.44 -4.27 66.45
N LYS A 734 -26.46 -3.63 65.88
CA LYS A 734 -27.67 -3.19 66.60
C LYS A 734 -28.80 -4.22 66.59
N TYR A 735 -28.95 -4.99 65.51
CA TYR A 735 -30.16 -5.80 65.29
C TYR A 735 -29.95 -7.32 65.39
N ARG A 736 -28.71 -7.83 65.55
CA ARG A 736 -28.40 -9.29 65.64
C ARG A 736 -29.21 -10.15 64.66
N GLN A 737 -29.44 -9.63 63.45
CA GLN A 737 -30.05 -10.37 62.35
C GLN A 737 -29.03 -11.35 61.76
N PRO A 738 -29.46 -12.41 61.06
CA PRO A 738 -28.55 -13.30 60.33
C PRO A 738 -27.63 -12.42 59.46
N GLY A 739 -26.32 -12.57 59.60
CA GLY A 739 -25.39 -11.73 58.85
C GLY A 739 -25.51 -11.99 57.35
N ASP A 740 -25.41 -10.93 56.56
CA ASP A 740 -25.36 -11.06 55.10
C ASP A 740 -24.02 -11.68 54.73
N ILE A 741 -24.07 -12.80 54.01
CA ILE A 741 -22.91 -13.43 53.39
C ILE A 741 -22.96 -13.06 51.92
N GLU A 742 -21.96 -12.32 51.47
CA GLU A 742 -21.82 -12.00 50.06
C GLU A 742 -20.38 -12.32 49.61
N PRO A 743 -20.20 -12.92 48.42
CA PRO A 743 -18.88 -13.08 47.83
C PRO A 743 -18.20 -11.71 47.68
N ILE A 744 -16.91 -11.64 48.03
CA ILE A 744 -16.12 -10.41 47.86
C ILE A 744 -16.12 -9.99 46.37
N SER A 745 -16.28 -10.96 45.48
CA SER A 745 -16.29 -10.74 44.05
C SER A 745 -17.48 -9.94 43.53
N ILE A 746 -18.68 -10.15 44.08
CA ILE A 746 -19.90 -9.47 43.61
C ILE A 746 -19.77 -7.97 43.89
N TRP A 747 -19.19 -7.60 45.04
CA TRP A 747 -18.91 -6.21 45.36
C TRP A 747 -17.88 -5.58 44.40
N ALA A 748 -16.77 -6.27 44.12
CA ALA A 748 -15.78 -5.78 43.18
C ALA A 748 -16.35 -5.68 41.75
N GLN A 749 -17.16 -6.67 41.33
CA GLN A 749 -17.79 -6.70 40.02
C GLN A 749 -18.89 -5.65 39.87
N SER A 750 -19.68 -5.34 40.89
CA SER A 750 -20.82 -4.42 40.74
C SER A 750 -20.36 -2.98 40.47
N ILE A 751 -19.30 -2.52 41.14
CA ILE A 751 -18.68 -1.21 40.90
C ILE A 751 -18.14 -1.15 39.47
N VAL A 752 -17.38 -2.17 39.06
CA VAL A 752 -16.71 -2.19 37.76
C VAL A 752 -17.74 -2.38 36.63
N LYS A 753 -18.76 -3.24 36.78
CA LYS A 753 -19.81 -3.48 35.78
C LYS A 753 -20.65 -2.25 35.48
N GLY A 754 -21.03 -1.48 36.51
CA GLY A 754 -21.83 -0.27 36.32
C GLY A 754 -21.09 0.78 35.51
N ILE A 755 -19.81 1.02 35.85
CA ILE A 755 -18.97 2.00 35.15
C ILE A 755 -18.61 1.48 33.76
N ALA A 756 -18.11 0.25 33.64
CA ALA A 756 -17.68 -0.34 32.38
C ALA A 756 -18.80 -0.49 31.36
N GLY A 757 -19.97 -0.96 31.77
CA GLY A 757 -21.09 -1.17 30.86
C GLY A 757 -21.62 0.14 30.30
N LEU A 758 -21.71 1.17 31.14
CA LEU A 758 -22.11 2.50 30.70
C LEU A 758 -21.03 3.14 29.83
N SER A 759 -19.76 3.06 30.22
CA SER A 759 -18.63 3.55 29.42
C SER A 759 -18.55 2.87 28.05
N ALA A 760 -18.79 1.56 27.96
CA ALA A 760 -18.77 0.81 26.71
C ALA A 760 -19.92 1.22 25.78
N LEU A 761 -21.14 1.35 26.32
CA LEU A 761 -22.29 1.81 25.53
C LEU A 761 -22.11 3.25 25.04
N LEU A 762 -21.58 4.13 25.89
CA LEU A 762 -21.32 5.52 25.52
C LEU A 762 -20.22 5.60 24.45
N THR A 763 -19.07 4.96 24.66
CA THR A 763 -17.95 4.98 23.71
C THR A 763 -18.29 4.28 22.39
N PHE A 764 -19.07 3.20 22.42
CA PHE A 764 -19.57 2.54 21.21
C PHE A 764 -20.56 3.44 20.45
N GLY A 765 -21.48 4.09 21.16
CA GLY A 765 -22.41 5.04 20.57
C GLY A 765 -21.70 6.26 19.98
N THR A 766 -20.66 6.77 20.66
CA THR A 766 -19.79 7.83 20.13
C THR A 766 -19.05 7.34 18.90
N PHE A 767 -18.38 6.18 18.96
CA PHE A 767 -17.65 5.62 17.81
C PHE A 767 -18.53 5.44 16.57
N LEU A 768 -19.72 4.83 16.73
CA LEU A 768 -20.66 4.67 15.62
C LEU A 768 -21.25 5.99 15.11
N GLY A 769 -21.22 7.05 15.93
CA GLY A 769 -21.62 8.39 15.52
C GLY A 769 -20.49 9.20 14.88
N THR A 770 -19.24 8.87 15.17
CA THR A 770 -18.04 9.57 14.66
C THR A 770 -17.54 8.94 13.35
N VAL A 771 -17.61 7.61 13.22
CA VAL A 771 -17.16 6.92 12.00
C VAL A 771 -18.27 6.98 10.96
N ASP A 772 -17.96 7.61 9.82
CA ASP A 772 -18.83 7.56 8.66
C ASP A 772 -18.60 6.25 7.90
N PHE A 773 -19.63 5.42 7.83
CA PHE A 773 -19.62 4.17 7.06
C PHE A 773 -20.18 4.36 5.65
N ALA A 774 -20.56 5.57 5.24
CA ALA A 774 -21.12 5.83 3.92
C ALA A 774 -20.19 5.33 2.79
N GLY A 775 -18.88 5.50 2.93
CA GLY A 775 -17.91 5.00 1.95
C GLY A 775 -17.89 3.47 1.75
N PHE A 776 -18.34 2.68 2.75
CA PHE A 776 -18.54 1.23 2.56
C PHE A 776 -19.82 0.89 1.78
N PHE A 777 -20.76 1.82 1.73
CA PHE A 777 -22.11 1.63 1.18
C PHE A 777 -22.41 2.57 0.01
N GLY A 778 -21.37 3.19 -0.57
CA GLY A 778 -21.49 4.07 -1.74
C GLY A 778 -22.18 3.37 -2.91
N GLU A 779 -22.60 4.15 -3.91
CA GLU A 779 -23.28 3.67 -5.11
C GLU A 779 -22.38 2.72 -5.91
N GLY A 780 -22.39 1.43 -5.55
CA GLY A 780 -21.55 0.40 -6.12
C GLY A 780 -22.24 -0.96 -6.13
N ASP A 781 -21.61 -1.92 -6.82
CA ASP A 781 -22.06 -3.30 -6.96
C ASP A 781 -22.56 -3.89 -5.63
N ALA A 782 -23.67 -4.64 -5.65
CA ALA A 782 -24.24 -5.31 -4.48
C ALA A 782 -23.22 -6.22 -3.77
N LEU A 783 -22.21 -6.69 -4.51
CA LEU A 783 -21.07 -7.41 -3.95
C LEU A 783 -20.24 -6.55 -3.00
N MET A 784 -19.91 -5.31 -3.37
CA MET A 784 -19.17 -4.36 -2.53
C MET A 784 -19.96 -3.97 -1.29
N PHE A 785 -21.29 -3.82 -1.41
CA PHE A 785 -22.16 -3.57 -0.25
C PHE A 785 -22.14 -4.75 0.75
N MET A 786 -22.36 -5.98 0.28
CA MET A 786 -22.30 -7.18 1.11
C MET A 786 -20.93 -7.34 1.76
N PHE A 787 -19.89 -6.97 1.03
CA PHE A 787 -18.52 -7.00 1.49
C PHE A 787 -18.23 -5.93 2.54
N GLY A 788 -18.74 -4.71 2.38
CA GLY A 788 -18.69 -3.65 3.38
C GLY A 788 -19.37 -4.07 4.68
N ILE A 789 -20.55 -4.69 4.61
CA ILE A 789 -21.20 -5.28 5.80
C ILE A 789 -20.30 -6.34 6.44
N LEU A 790 -19.73 -7.24 5.65
CA LEU A 790 -18.87 -8.29 6.15
C LEU A 790 -17.64 -7.70 6.84
N ILE A 791 -16.97 -6.72 6.25
CA ILE A 791 -15.85 -5.99 6.87
C ILE A 791 -16.31 -5.35 8.16
N VAL A 792 -17.45 -4.65 8.16
CA VAL A 792 -17.87 -3.93 9.36
C VAL A 792 -18.15 -4.91 10.51
N VAL A 793 -18.86 -5.99 10.21
CA VAL A 793 -19.22 -7.03 11.17
C VAL A 793 -17.97 -7.79 11.64
N VAL A 794 -17.09 -8.19 10.72
CA VAL A 794 -15.90 -8.99 11.06
C VAL A 794 -14.85 -8.12 11.74
N MET A 795 -14.51 -6.96 11.19
CA MET A 795 -13.41 -6.14 11.71
C MET A 795 -13.76 -5.36 12.97
N PHE A 796 -14.92 -4.70 13.03
CA PHE A 796 -15.25 -3.86 14.21
C PHE A 796 -15.97 -4.65 15.29
N GLY A 797 -16.81 -5.62 14.92
CA GLY A 797 -17.55 -6.46 15.87
C GLY A 797 -16.82 -7.75 16.21
N GLY A 798 -16.47 -8.51 15.17
CA GLY A 798 -16.02 -9.90 15.27
C GLY A 798 -14.63 -10.05 15.85
N ILE A 799 -13.64 -9.36 15.28
CA ILE A 799 -12.21 -9.41 15.63
C ILE A 799 -12.00 -9.08 17.11
N PRO A 800 -12.43 -7.91 17.62
CA PRO A 800 -12.37 -7.58 19.05
C PRO A 800 -13.00 -8.64 19.94
N PHE A 801 -14.22 -9.05 19.59
CA PHE A 801 -15.03 -9.94 20.40
C PHE A 801 -14.44 -11.34 20.46
N LEU A 802 -14.21 -11.95 19.29
CA LEU A 802 -13.69 -13.30 19.14
C LEU A 802 -12.34 -13.43 19.80
N THR A 803 -11.49 -12.41 19.68
CA THR A 803 -10.21 -12.41 20.36
C THR A 803 -10.35 -12.38 21.85
N ALA A 804 -11.07 -11.40 22.39
CA ALA A 804 -11.19 -11.28 23.84
C ALA A 804 -11.79 -12.55 24.41
N PHE A 805 -12.76 -13.11 23.70
CA PHE A 805 -13.36 -14.39 23.99
C PHE A 805 -12.32 -15.53 24.01
N SER A 806 -11.47 -15.62 22.98
CA SER A 806 -10.40 -16.61 22.85
C SER A 806 -9.36 -16.50 23.96
N TYR A 807 -8.92 -15.28 24.23
CA TYR A 807 -7.98 -14.98 25.30
C TYR A 807 -8.49 -15.42 26.65
N ILE A 808 -9.76 -15.13 26.99
CA ILE A 808 -10.24 -15.50 28.31
C ILE A 808 -10.60 -16.98 28.37
N LEU A 809 -11.09 -17.61 27.31
CA LEU A 809 -11.29 -19.05 27.35
C LEU A 809 -9.96 -19.78 27.57
N PHE A 810 -8.91 -19.31 26.92
CA PHE A 810 -7.56 -19.83 27.15
C PHE A 810 -7.07 -19.55 28.58
N ALA A 811 -7.19 -18.30 29.05
CA ALA A 811 -6.76 -17.92 30.40
C ALA A 811 -7.58 -18.59 31.52
N GLY A 812 -8.89 -18.75 31.30
CA GLY A 812 -9.84 -19.40 32.20
C GLY A 812 -9.55 -20.88 32.34
N GLU A 813 -9.33 -21.58 31.23
CA GLU A 813 -8.89 -22.98 31.26
C GLU A 813 -7.56 -23.13 31.99
N VAL A 814 -6.58 -22.28 31.68
CA VAL A 814 -5.28 -22.28 32.37
C VAL A 814 -5.44 -22.03 33.87
N MET A 815 -6.43 -21.22 34.26
CA MET A 815 -6.78 -20.97 35.64
C MET A 815 -7.43 -22.17 36.32
N GLU A 816 -8.45 -22.77 35.71
CA GLU A 816 -9.17 -23.93 36.24
C GLU A 816 -8.21 -25.10 36.45
N LEU A 817 -7.30 -25.33 35.49
CA LEU A 817 -6.26 -26.35 35.58
C LEU A 817 -5.27 -26.10 36.74
N ASN A 818 -5.11 -24.86 37.20
CA ASN A 818 -4.23 -24.49 38.32
C ASN A 818 -5.01 -23.95 39.54
N ALA A 819 -6.33 -24.13 39.58
CA ALA A 819 -7.19 -23.46 40.55
C ALA A 819 -6.81 -23.86 41.98
N GLU A 820 -6.63 -25.15 42.24
CA GLU A 820 -6.23 -25.66 43.56
C GLU A 820 -4.86 -25.11 44.01
N GLU A 821 -3.87 -25.09 43.11
CA GLU A 821 -2.54 -24.52 43.40
C GLU A 821 -2.64 -23.02 43.72
N ASN A 822 -3.45 -22.28 42.96
CA ASN A 822 -3.63 -20.84 43.13
C ASN A 822 -4.44 -20.50 44.38
N ILE A 823 -5.46 -21.30 44.71
CA ILE A 823 -6.23 -21.19 45.96
C ILE A 823 -5.29 -21.41 47.14
N GLN A 824 -4.44 -22.42 47.10
CA GLN A 824 -3.48 -22.67 48.18
C GLN A 824 -2.47 -21.53 48.33
N LYS A 825 -1.96 -20.98 47.21
CA LYS A 825 -1.10 -19.79 47.24
C LYS A 825 -1.82 -18.60 47.87
N LEU A 826 -3.08 -18.37 47.50
CA LEU A 826 -3.90 -17.30 48.06
C LEU A 826 -4.11 -17.48 49.57
N TYR A 827 -4.46 -18.69 50.03
CA TYR A 827 -4.59 -18.98 51.46
C TYR A 827 -3.28 -18.75 52.21
N ASN A 828 -2.15 -19.20 51.68
CA ASN A 828 -0.84 -18.94 52.30
C ASN A 828 -0.55 -17.43 52.41
N ILE A 829 -0.91 -16.65 51.39
CA ILE A 829 -0.77 -15.17 51.43
C ILE A 829 -1.69 -14.59 52.51
N MET A 830 -2.94 -15.05 52.59
CA MET A 830 -3.93 -14.59 53.59
C MET A 830 -3.51 -14.94 55.02
N GLU A 831 -3.10 -16.18 55.29
CA GLU A 831 -2.62 -16.62 56.62
C GLU A 831 -1.42 -15.79 57.09
N LYS A 832 -0.45 -15.57 56.20
CA LYS A 832 0.73 -14.73 56.49
C LYS A 832 0.35 -13.30 56.89
N ASN A 833 -0.83 -12.83 56.48
CA ASN A 833 -1.35 -11.50 56.80
C ASN A 833 -2.45 -11.51 57.88
N GLY A 834 -2.62 -12.63 58.60
CA GLY A 834 -3.50 -12.74 59.77
C GLY A 834 -4.98 -13.00 59.47
N TYR A 835 -5.31 -13.47 58.27
CA TYR A 835 -6.68 -13.89 57.95
C TYR A 835 -6.88 -15.39 58.26
N ASP A 836 -8.08 -15.76 58.71
CA ASP A 836 -8.48 -17.17 58.91
C ASP A 836 -8.92 -17.78 57.58
N THR A 837 -8.22 -18.82 57.15
CA THR A 837 -8.42 -19.52 55.88
C THR A 837 -9.09 -20.88 56.04
N LYS A 838 -9.46 -21.27 57.27
CA LYS A 838 -10.11 -22.56 57.51
C LYS A 838 -11.48 -22.58 56.84
N PRO A 839 -11.74 -23.51 55.90
CA PRO A 839 -13.04 -23.63 55.27
C PRO A 839 -14.12 -23.92 56.30
N ARG A 840 -15.24 -23.20 56.22
CA ARG A 840 -16.40 -23.36 57.08
C ARG A 840 -17.60 -23.78 56.25
N ASP A 841 -18.31 -24.80 56.72
CA ASP A 841 -19.61 -25.14 56.17
C ASP A 841 -20.59 -23.98 56.43
N ILE A 842 -21.35 -23.59 55.42
CA ILE A 842 -22.31 -22.48 55.50
C ILE A 842 -23.37 -22.72 56.59
N THR A 843 -23.68 -23.99 56.86
CA THR A 843 -24.61 -24.40 57.92
C THR A 843 -24.09 -24.09 59.33
N ASN A 844 -22.77 -24.03 59.51
CA ASN A 844 -22.13 -23.75 60.80
C ASN A 844 -21.99 -22.25 61.11
N ILE A 845 -22.41 -21.37 60.20
CA ILE A 845 -22.29 -19.90 60.36
C ILE A 845 -23.52 -19.30 61.07
N TYR A 846 -24.62 -20.05 61.20
CA TYR A 846 -25.80 -19.60 61.94
C TYR A 846 -25.55 -19.59 63.47
N PRO A 847 -26.02 -18.57 64.20
CA PRO A 847 -25.86 -18.52 65.65
C PRO A 847 -26.54 -19.74 66.31
N SER A 848 -25.83 -20.34 67.28
CA SER A 848 -26.28 -21.50 68.06
C SER A 848 -27.65 -21.23 68.71
N GLY A 849 -28.73 -21.62 68.04
CA GLY A 849 -30.10 -21.30 68.41
C GLY A 849 -31.07 -21.22 67.23
N TYR A 850 -30.59 -20.97 66.01
CA TYR A 850 -31.41 -21.08 64.80
C TYR A 850 -31.45 -22.55 64.33
N LYS A 851 -32.51 -23.28 64.69
CA LYS A 851 -32.83 -24.53 63.98
C LYS A 851 -33.32 -24.13 62.60
N VAL A 852 -32.57 -24.48 61.55
CA VAL A 852 -33.12 -24.54 60.20
C VAL A 852 -34.31 -25.49 60.30
N SER A 853 -35.54 -24.99 60.13
CA SER A 853 -36.70 -25.86 59.98
C SER A 853 -36.37 -26.76 58.78
N GLU A 854 -36.22 -28.06 59.02
CA GLU A 854 -36.06 -29.05 57.96
C GLU A 854 -37.12 -28.74 56.91
N ARG A 855 -36.68 -28.24 55.76
CA ARG A 855 -37.54 -28.20 54.58
C ARG A 855 -37.85 -29.66 54.35
N GLU A 856 -39.09 -30.06 54.58
CA GLU A 856 -39.56 -31.40 54.22
C GLU A 856 -39.08 -31.64 52.80
N THR A 857 -38.15 -32.58 52.66
CA THR A 857 -37.83 -33.20 51.37
C THR A 857 -39.17 -33.52 50.73
N PRO A 858 -39.44 -33.07 49.49
CA PRO A 858 -40.65 -33.49 48.81
C PRO A 858 -40.65 -35.02 48.88
N LYS A 859 -41.69 -35.58 49.52
CA LYS A 859 -41.94 -37.02 49.50
C LYS A 859 -41.74 -37.46 48.07
N ASP A 860 -40.83 -38.39 47.85
CA ASP A 860 -40.81 -39.19 46.64
C ASP A 860 -42.25 -39.67 46.43
N THR A 861 -42.95 -39.05 45.49
CA THR A 861 -44.17 -39.63 44.94
C THR A 861 -43.72 -40.89 44.26
N GLU A 862 -43.90 -42.00 44.99
CA GLU A 862 -43.99 -43.34 44.45
C GLU A 862 -44.68 -43.28 43.10
N ASN A 863 -43.93 -43.66 42.08
CA ASN A 863 -44.39 -43.87 40.73
C ASN A 863 -45.35 -45.09 40.75
N PRO A 864 -46.67 -44.92 40.58
CA PRO A 864 -47.57 -46.05 40.43
C PRO A 864 -47.63 -46.43 38.95
N ASP A 865 -47.34 -47.69 38.67
CA ASP A 865 -47.85 -48.48 37.55
C ASP A 865 -48.14 -47.76 36.23
N THR A 866 -47.26 -47.98 35.25
CA THR A 866 -47.67 -48.08 33.85
C THR A 866 -47.35 -49.48 33.32
N SER A 867 -48.28 -50.40 33.57
CA SER A 867 -48.56 -51.54 32.71
C SER A 867 -49.86 -51.27 31.94
N LEU A 868 -49.82 -51.47 30.62
CA LEU A 868 -50.90 -51.70 29.63
C LEU A 868 -51.10 -50.62 28.55
N LEU A 869 -50.84 -51.05 27.29
CA LEU A 869 -51.40 -50.66 25.97
C LEU A 869 -51.21 -49.19 25.56
N GLU A 870 -50.62 -48.82 24.43
CA GLU A 870 -50.63 -49.32 23.05
C GLU A 870 -49.30 -48.96 22.36
#